data_AF-I2B917-F1
#
_entry.id   AF-I2B917-F1
#
_cell.length_a   1.000
_cell.length_b   1.000
_cell.length_c   1.000
_cell.angle_alpha   90.00
_cell.angle_beta   90.00
_cell.angle_gamma   90.00
#
_symmetry.space_group_name_H-M   'P 1'
#
loop_
_entity.id
_entity.type
_entity.pdbx_description
1 polymer ?
#
loop_
_entity_poly.entity_id
_entity_poly.type
_entity_poly.pdbx_seq_one_letter_code
_entity_poly.pdbx_strand_id
1 'polypeptide(L)'
;MKICFPARKANGKDYSTLDEMMIQVGREPHGTWLAGTNGMWHGGIHISRESAPSSFLTPENIDTAEPLPFMVGGEVVAYRLNSQYLTDTWLGQTLQYSSTFVLVKSVCTPDPTKPANSLEFYSLYLGLTPPSDFPVLPCYQVTVQGNRLRCHHYSGQEKAGELAPAPTGKTLTTGQKVVVLRENHFGLGGHTLTFGLARLLNEHNEMTGNAFWVSVDPLYMIPNGKHTAHLPAWMQQAIKQRTYDAVMKPATRITVAAGDAVGFLGKDIIPGALNKTQTDPYVHIEVLSTDGRLPDFLRNAASVTSGEKYLHIHPESFLYTRNGDIFTKTRGKVRKDIHKILPQAKCPSFTDNAGKRWFDIGQGAWLSGDDVDADIGQYDLTKRGFSAFEQSATASMEKSLHENWVKSAFSYLSEWVRPERGIREMQVSNYYQALIRKMDLNCDGELSGHELHVALQYPEMDVRDLVAGLVIKHDSEWSGGSSHLRWTDYLKNMDMLLSGYVRTWLDKMEWMSQVPPFDEGKPVWHMHPVKFLDAIAVKDAGRITVSMLRKIWTSENNVSDSVLQQVADELNANLDLCHLNTEERLYHFMAQVYQETGPKFSIIESFDYSASRLPNLFLYYRLHPEEQLLDGRTENHKANQVNIANKAYGGRNGNHMPNDGWDYRGRGMKQLTGRYNYRVFTQYSSKVWGESLDFEEQPELVSSSIKQAVRSALFFWDRYELYKKADGGVTRAASEAITDVVNSGTDSRALRYNNLIRFSHEKIFGDVF
;
A
#
# COMPACT_ATOMS: atom_id res chain seq x y z
N MET A 1 -5.76 9.13 -4.81
CA MET A 1 -6.64 8.09 -4.26
C MET A 1 -5.78 7.04 -3.56
N LYS A 2 -6.24 6.40 -2.47
CA LYS A 2 -5.51 5.25 -1.88
C LYS A 2 -5.66 4.05 -2.81
N ILE A 3 -4.54 3.41 -3.15
CA ILE A 3 -4.48 2.29 -4.09
C ILE A 3 -3.56 1.21 -3.53
N CYS A 4 -3.89 -0.06 -3.75
CA CYS A 4 -3.02 -1.21 -3.49
C CYS A 4 -3.01 -2.16 -4.69
N PHE A 5 -2.05 -3.08 -4.71
CA PHE A 5 -1.97 -4.10 -5.74
C PHE A 5 -3.06 -5.17 -5.60
N PRO A 6 -3.45 -5.87 -6.69
CA PRO A 6 -4.54 -6.84 -6.68
C PRO A 6 -4.20 -8.18 -6.00
N ALA A 7 -2.97 -8.34 -5.49
CA ALA A 7 -2.49 -9.58 -4.90
C ALA A 7 -1.54 -9.31 -3.74
N ARG A 8 -1.34 -10.33 -2.90
CA ARG A 8 -0.36 -10.35 -1.80
C ARG A 8 0.60 -11.52 -1.97
N LYS A 9 1.81 -11.37 -1.43
CA LYS A 9 2.83 -12.42 -1.35
C LYS A 9 2.31 -13.59 -0.50
N ALA A 10 2.93 -14.76 -0.63
CA ALA A 10 2.55 -15.97 0.11
C ALA A 10 2.51 -15.81 1.65
N ASN A 11 3.28 -14.87 2.20
CA ASN A 11 3.30 -14.54 3.62
C ASN A 11 2.25 -13.48 4.04
N GLY A 12 1.29 -13.16 3.16
CA GLY A 12 0.26 -12.16 3.38
C GLY A 12 0.72 -10.71 3.31
N LYS A 13 2.00 -10.44 2.98
CA LYS A 13 2.49 -9.07 2.80
C LYS A 13 2.16 -8.53 1.42
N ASP A 14 1.91 -7.23 1.33
CA ASP A 14 1.73 -6.55 0.06
C ASP A 14 3.03 -6.55 -0.79
N TYR A 15 2.87 -6.45 -2.11
CA TYR A 15 3.98 -6.12 -3.01
C TYR A 15 4.40 -4.67 -2.78
N SER A 16 5.71 -4.42 -2.75
CA SER A 16 6.24 -3.12 -2.31
C SER A 16 6.34 -2.11 -3.45
N THR A 17 6.50 -2.59 -4.69
CA THR A 17 6.71 -1.72 -5.85
C THR A 17 5.90 -2.19 -7.04
N LEU A 18 5.64 -1.26 -7.97
CA LEU A 18 5.03 -1.55 -9.26
C LEU A 18 5.80 -2.65 -10.00
N ASP A 19 7.13 -2.56 -10.04
CA ASP A 19 7.97 -3.54 -10.72
C ASP A 19 7.84 -4.94 -10.14
N GLU A 20 7.80 -5.08 -8.81
CA GLU A 20 7.59 -6.38 -8.17
C GLU A 20 6.26 -7.01 -8.61
N MET A 21 5.18 -6.23 -8.64
CA MET A 21 3.87 -6.71 -9.06
C MET A 21 3.82 -7.01 -10.56
N MET A 22 4.34 -6.13 -11.41
CA MET A 22 4.34 -6.31 -12.87
C MET A 22 5.16 -7.54 -13.30
N ILE A 23 6.20 -7.92 -12.56
CA ILE A 23 6.92 -9.18 -12.78
C ILE A 23 5.99 -10.39 -12.55
N GLN A 24 5.14 -10.36 -11.53
CA GLN A 24 4.21 -11.47 -11.26
C GLN A 24 3.10 -11.51 -12.31
N VAL A 25 2.49 -10.36 -12.64
CA VAL A 25 1.48 -10.26 -13.71
C VAL A 25 2.03 -10.78 -15.04
N GLY A 26 3.29 -10.49 -15.35
CA GLY A 26 3.95 -11.00 -16.56
C GLY A 26 4.21 -12.52 -16.58
N ARG A 27 3.99 -13.22 -15.47
CA ARG A 27 4.11 -14.69 -15.37
C ARG A 27 2.76 -15.41 -15.38
N GLU A 28 1.66 -14.65 -15.45
CA GLU A 28 0.31 -15.22 -15.39
C GLU A 28 0.01 -16.10 -16.61
N PRO A 29 -0.43 -17.35 -16.41
CA PRO A 29 -0.51 -18.34 -17.49
C PRO A 29 -1.72 -18.16 -18.41
N HIS A 30 -2.75 -17.43 -18.01
CA HIS A 30 -4.06 -17.43 -18.70
C HIS A 30 -4.30 -16.27 -19.68
N GLY A 31 -3.34 -15.35 -19.83
CA GLY A 31 -3.46 -14.24 -20.76
C GLY A 31 -3.08 -12.90 -20.13
N THR A 32 -2.44 -12.07 -20.93
CA THR A 32 -1.92 -10.78 -20.50
C THR A 32 -2.70 -9.65 -21.16
N TRP A 33 -2.57 -8.46 -20.59
CA TRP A 33 -3.09 -7.22 -21.15
C TRP A 33 -2.92 -7.12 -22.69
N LEU A 34 -3.99 -6.73 -23.40
CA LEU A 34 -4.14 -6.57 -24.86
C LEU A 34 -4.27 -7.85 -25.70
N ALA A 35 -3.67 -8.97 -25.30
CA ALA A 35 -3.70 -10.22 -26.07
C ALA A 35 -3.85 -11.45 -25.16
N GLY A 36 -5.00 -12.10 -25.26
CA GLY A 36 -5.33 -13.33 -24.55
C GLY A 36 -4.55 -14.54 -25.11
N THR A 37 -4.50 -15.64 -24.36
CA THR A 37 -3.91 -16.91 -24.83
C THR A 37 -4.68 -17.54 -25.99
N ASN A 38 -5.93 -17.13 -26.19
CA ASN A 38 -6.77 -17.46 -27.33
C ASN A 38 -6.41 -16.68 -28.61
N GLY A 39 -5.46 -15.74 -28.53
CA GLY A 39 -5.03 -14.89 -29.64
C GLY A 39 -6.01 -13.80 -30.04
N MET A 40 -6.90 -13.39 -29.14
CA MET A 40 -7.87 -12.30 -29.35
C MET A 40 -7.60 -11.13 -28.37
N TRP A 41 -8.30 -10.01 -28.60
CA TRP A 41 -8.37 -8.87 -27.69
C TRP A 41 -8.66 -9.32 -26.26
N HIS A 42 -7.94 -8.73 -25.30
CA HIS A 42 -8.09 -9.02 -23.89
C HIS A 42 -7.99 -7.73 -23.08
N GLY A 43 -9.11 -7.32 -22.48
CA GLY A 43 -9.29 -6.03 -21.80
C GLY A 43 -8.80 -5.98 -20.36
N GLY A 44 -8.13 -7.04 -19.88
CA GLY A 44 -7.79 -7.20 -18.47
C GLY A 44 -6.50 -7.94 -18.20
N ILE A 45 -6.38 -8.40 -16.96
CA ILE A 45 -5.32 -9.29 -16.50
C ILE A 45 -5.94 -10.45 -15.72
N HIS A 46 -5.23 -11.56 -15.68
CA HIS A 46 -5.55 -12.67 -14.78
C HIS A 46 -4.68 -12.60 -13.52
N ILE A 47 -5.25 -13.00 -12.39
CA ILE A 47 -4.53 -13.25 -11.14
C ILE A 47 -4.80 -14.70 -10.75
N SER A 48 -3.76 -15.51 -10.76
CA SER A 48 -3.80 -16.92 -10.36
C SER A 48 -2.98 -17.13 -9.09
N ARG A 49 -2.70 -18.40 -8.76
CA ARG A 49 -1.79 -18.76 -7.67
C ARG A 49 -0.33 -18.35 -7.95
N GLU A 50 0.02 -17.96 -9.16
CA GLU A 50 1.36 -17.41 -9.48
C GLU A 50 1.56 -16.06 -8.79
N SER A 51 0.65 -15.10 -9.01
CA SER A 51 0.73 -13.78 -8.35
C SER A 51 0.11 -13.77 -6.95
N ALA A 52 -0.86 -14.64 -6.65
CA ALA A 52 -1.62 -14.65 -5.40
C ALA A 52 -1.71 -16.06 -4.78
N PRO A 53 -0.58 -16.67 -4.38
CA PRO A 53 -0.52 -18.08 -3.98
C PRO A 53 -1.42 -18.46 -2.79
N SER A 54 -1.69 -17.50 -1.90
CA SER A 54 -2.56 -17.69 -0.72
C SER A 54 -4.03 -17.36 -0.98
N SER A 55 -4.40 -16.93 -2.19
CA SER A 55 -5.76 -16.48 -2.51
C SER A 55 -6.65 -17.55 -3.11
N PHE A 56 -6.24 -18.81 -3.09
CA PHE A 56 -7.11 -19.94 -3.36
C PHE A 56 -7.52 -20.61 -2.04
N LEU A 57 -8.80 -20.54 -1.68
CA LEU A 57 -9.31 -21.05 -0.40
C LEU A 57 -9.60 -22.55 -0.49
N THR A 58 -9.04 -23.33 0.43
CA THR A 58 -9.32 -24.76 0.58
C THR A 58 -9.52 -25.11 2.07
N PRO A 59 -10.12 -26.25 2.40
CA PRO A 59 -10.24 -26.69 3.78
C PRO A 59 -8.89 -26.81 4.51
N GLU A 60 -7.81 -27.12 3.78
CA GLU A 60 -6.47 -27.35 4.35
C GLU A 60 -5.73 -26.05 4.70
N ASN A 61 -6.03 -24.95 4.02
CA ASN A 61 -5.31 -23.68 4.16
C ASN A 61 -6.13 -22.57 4.82
N ILE A 62 -7.28 -22.90 5.41
CA ILE A 62 -8.23 -21.94 5.98
C ILE A 62 -7.63 -20.95 6.99
N ASP A 63 -6.50 -21.24 7.61
CA ASP A 63 -5.83 -20.37 8.57
C ASP A 63 -4.72 -19.49 7.96
N THR A 64 -4.28 -19.80 6.74
CA THR A 64 -3.23 -19.07 6.01
C THR A 64 -3.72 -18.43 4.71
N ALA A 65 -4.93 -18.76 4.27
CA ALA A 65 -5.55 -18.20 3.08
C ALA A 65 -5.84 -16.70 3.26
N GLU A 66 -5.53 -15.93 2.22
CA GLU A 66 -5.67 -14.47 2.18
C GLU A 66 -6.48 -14.07 0.93
N PRO A 67 -7.60 -13.34 1.07
CA PRO A 67 -8.39 -12.94 -0.08
C PRO A 67 -7.64 -11.93 -0.96
N LEU A 68 -8.05 -11.82 -2.23
CA LEU A 68 -7.63 -10.72 -3.09
C LEU A 68 -8.14 -9.39 -2.50
N PRO A 69 -7.33 -8.33 -2.47
CA PRO A 69 -7.75 -7.00 -2.04
C PRO A 69 -8.42 -6.20 -3.16
N PHE A 70 -9.35 -5.30 -2.81
CA PHE A 70 -9.81 -4.26 -3.72
C PHE A 70 -8.64 -3.32 -3.98
N MET A 71 -8.27 -3.09 -5.24
CA MET A 71 -7.15 -2.22 -5.60
C MET A 71 -7.44 -0.77 -5.28
N VAL A 72 -8.72 -0.38 -5.29
CA VAL A 72 -9.18 0.99 -5.08
C VAL A 72 -10.53 0.98 -4.38
N GLY A 73 -10.77 2.00 -3.55
CA GLY A 73 -12.05 2.18 -2.88
C GLY A 73 -13.09 2.82 -3.79
N GLY A 74 -14.36 2.47 -3.56
CA GLY A 74 -15.47 2.95 -4.38
C GLY A 74 -16.81 2.40 -3.90
N GLU A 75 -17.80 2.45 -4.80
CA GLU A 75 -19.13 1.93 -4.56
C GLU A 75 -19.36 0.68 -5.41
N VAL A 76 -19.81 -0.41 -4.80
CA VAL A 76 -20.28 -1.58 -5.57
C VAL A 76 -21.53 -1.15 -6.32
N VAL A 77 -21.54 -1.27 -7.64
CA VAL A 77 -22.65 -0.84 -8.50
C VAL A 77 -23.36 -2.00 -9.18
N ALA A 78 -22.66 -3.12 -9.38
CA ALA A 78 -23.24 -4.36 -9.86
C ALA A 78 -22.45 -5.56 -9.32
N TYR A 79 -23.12 -6.70 -9.21
CA TYR A 79 -22.49 -7.98 -8.89
C TYR A 79 -23.33 -9.13 -9.40
N ARG A 80 -22.74 -10.32 -9.47
CA ARG A 80 -23.45 -11.60 -9.59
C ARG A 80 -22.83 -12.55 -8.59
N LEU A 81 -23.66 -13.25 -7.82
CA LEU A 81 -23.21 -14.35 -6.95
C LEU A 81 -23.79 -15.64 -7.50
N ASN A 82 -22.95 -16.59 -7.88
CA ASN A 82 -23.48 -17.90 -8.20
C ASN A 82 -23.94 -18.63 -6.94
N SER A 83 -25.05 -19.35 -7.01
CA SER A 83 -25.48 -20.19 -5.87
C SER A 83 -24.52 -21.35 -5.65
N GLN A 84 -23.96 -21.90 -6.72
CA GLN A 84 -22.91 -22.92 -6.77
C GLN A 84 -22.01 -22.66 -7.96
N TYR A 85 -20.88 -23.37 -8.08
CA TYR A 85 -20.13 -23.34 -9.33
C TYR A 85 -21.02 -23.75 -10.51
N LEU A 86 -20.85 -23.07 -11.64
CA LEU A 86 -21.48 -23.48 -12.90
C LEU A 86 -20.79 -24.76 -13.37
N THR A 87 -21.56 -25.69 -13.90
CA THR A 87 -21.05 -26.97 -14.41
C THR A 87 -21.53 -27.23 -15.82
N ASP A 88 -20.69 -27.86 -16.61
CA ASP A 88 -21.02 -28.36 -17.95
C ASP A 88 -20.37 -29.73 -18.17
N THR A 89 -20.67 -30.40 -19.28
CA THR A 89 -20.07 -31.69 -19.65
C THR A 89 -19.40 -31.60 -21.01
N TRP A 90 -18.11 -31.98 -21.05
CA TRP A 90 -17.35 -32.05 -22.29
C TRP A 90 -16.63 -33.39 -22.39
N LEU A 91 -16.93 -34.17 -23.44
CA LEU A 91 -16.39 -35.52 -23.65
C LEU A 91 -16.56 -36.44 -22.42
N GLY A 92 -17.69 -36.32 -21.71
CA GLY A 92 -17.97 -37.07 -20.48
C GLY A 92 -17.21 -36.58 -19.23
N GLN A 93 -16.39 -35.54 -19.34
CA GLN A 93 -15.70 -34.90 -18.22
C GLN A 93 -16.53 -33.71 -17.72
N THR A 94 -16.57 -33.52 -16.40
CA THR A 94 -17.25 -32.40 -15.77
C THR A 94 -16.38 -31.15 -15.82
N LEU A 95 -16.92 -30.10 -16.44
CA LEU A 95 -16.38 -28.75 -16.40
C LEU A 95 -16.95 -27.99 -15.21
N GLN A 96 -16.21 -27.00 -14.72
CA GLN A 96 -16.59 -26.23 -13.54
C GLN A 96 -16.01 -24.83 -13.64
N TYR A 97 -16.83 -23.79 -13.52
CA TYR A 97 -16.36 -22.40 -13.62
C TYR A 97 -17.26 -21.46 -12.81
N SER A 98 -16.82 -20.23 -12.58
CA SER A 98 -17.63 -19.22 -11.90
C SER A 98 -17.84 -17.99 -12.75
N SER A 99 -19.07 -17.50 -12.76
CA SER A 99 -19.44 -16.19 -13.30
C SER A 99 -19.68 -15.17 -12.18
N THR A 100 -19.32 -15.51 -10.94
CA THR A 100 -19.41 -14.61 -9.78
C THR A 100 -18.50 -13.41 -10.02
N PHE A 101 -19.06 -12.20 -9.92
CA PHE A 101 -18.30 -10.98 -10.08
C PHE A 101 -18.77 -9.87 -9.17
N VAL A 102 -17.90 -8.87 -9.00
CA VAL A 102 -18.23 -7.57 -8.43
C VAL A 102 -17.67 -6.44 -9.31
N LEU A 103 -18.48 -5.40 -9.50
CA LEU A 103 -18.12 -4.20 -10.23
C LEU A 103 -18.15 -3.00 -9.28
N VAL A 104 -17.01 -2.33 -9.15
CA VAL A 104 -16.84 -1.17 -8.25
C VAL A 104 -16.65 0.09 -9.07
N LYS A 105 -17.52 1.08 -8.86
CA LYS A 105 -17.40 2.42 -9.43
C LYS A 105 -16.53 3.30 -8.54
N SER A 106 -15.53 3.92 -9.15
CA SER A 106 -14.57 4.81 -8.50
C SER A 106 -14.51 6.15 -9.24
N VAL A 107 -14.21 7.22 -8.50
CA VAL A 107 -14.00 8.56 -9.07
C VAL A 107 -12.66 9.09 -8.59
N CYS A 108 -11.75 9.35 -9.53
CA CYS A 108 -10.51 10.04 -9.26
C CYS A 108 -10.70 11.53 -9.56
N THR A 109 -10.62 12.37 -8.54
CA THR A 109 -10.57 13.83 -8.68
C THR A 109 -9.22 14.31 -8.14
N PRO A 110 -8.20 14.46 -9.01
CA PRO A 110 -6.84 14.82 -8.62
C PRO A 110 -6.71 16.11 -7.81
N ASP A 111 -7.56 17.09 -8.12
CA ASP A 111 -7.67 18.37 -7.44
C ASP A 111 -9.16 18.71 -7.27
N PRO A 112 -9.68 18.75 -6.04
CA PRO A 112 -11.09 19.07 -5.76
C PRO A 112 -11.53 20.44 -6.31
N THR A 113 -10.60 21.37 -6.51
CA THR A 113 -10.88 22.69 -7.11
C THR A 113 -10.99 22.64 -8.64
N LYS A 114 -10.56 21.54 -9.26
CA LYS A 114 -10.57 21.31 -10.71
C LYS A 114 -11.39 20.06 -11.07
N PRO A 115 -12.70 20.01 -10.75
CA PRO A 115 -13.53 18.83 -10.96
C PRO A 115 -13.66 18.42 -12.44
N ALA A 116 -13.38 19.32 -13.38
CA ALA A 116 -13.32 19.02 -14.81
C ALA A 116 -12.26 17.94 -15.16
N ASN A 117 -11.20 17.78 -14.35
CA ASN A 117 -10.19 16.74 -14.51
C ASN A 117 -10.49 15.50 -13.66
N SER A 118 -11.77 15.23 -13.38
CA SER A 118 -12.18 14.00 -12.71
C SER A 118 -12.40 12.89 -13.73
N LEU A 119 -12.02 11.68 -13.35
CA LEU A 119 -12.29 10.48 -14.13
C LEU A 119 -13.17 9.52 -13.32
N GLU A 120 -14.30 9.15 -13.90
CA GLU A 120 -15.07 7.99 -13.45
C GLU A 120 -14.56 6.72 -14.13
N PHE A 121 -14.32 5.68 -13.34
CA PHE A 121 -13.88 4.39 -13.84
C PHE A 121 -14.42 3.25 -12.96
N TYR A 122 -14.31 2.03 -13.47
CA TYR A 122 -14.87 0.84 -12.87
C TYR A 122 -13.79 -0.22 -12.73
N SER A 123 -13.78 -0.95 -11.62
CA SER A 123 -12.95 -2.13 -11.43
C SER A 123 -13.82 -3.37 -11.39
N LEU A 124 -13.61 -4.29 -12.33
CA LEU A 124 -14.28 -5.58 -12.42
C LEU A 124 -13.40 -6.65 -11.81
N TYR A 125 -13.99 -7.53 -11.01
CA TYR A 125 -13.39 -8.77 -10.53
C TYR A 125 -14.33 -9.91 -10.88
N LEU A 126 -13.98 -10.73 -11.88
CA LEU A 126 -14.81 -11.79 -12.46
C LEU A 126 -14.16 -13.17 -12.24
N GLY A 127 -14.97 -14.17 -11.91
CA GLY A 127 -14.50 -15.53 -11.63
C GLY A 127 -14.15 -15.77 -10.17
N LEU A 128 -14.82 -15.06 -9.24
CA LEU A 128 -14.58 -15.25 -7.79
C LEU A 128 -15.20 -16.57 -7.28
N THR A 129 -14.69 -17.09 -6.18
CA THR A 129 -15.29 -18.22 -5.46
C THR A 129 -16.78 -17.94 -5.11
N PRO A 130 -17.72 -18.82 -5.48
CA PRO A 130 -19.13 -18.71 -5.08
C PRO A 130 -19.32 -18.77 -3.56
N PRO A 131 -20.32 -18.09 -2.98
CA PRO A 131 -20.61 -18.15 -1.55
C PRO A 131 -20.76 -19.55 -0.93
N SER A 132 -21.24 -20.53 -1.70
CA SER A 132 -21.44 -21.90 -1.23
C SER A 132 -20.16 -22.69 -1.00
N ASP A 133 -19.04 -22.23 -1.56
CA ASP A 133 -17.74 -22.90 -1.42
C ASP A 133 -16.90 -22.29 -0.28
N PHE A 134 -17.41 -21.25 0.39
CA PHE A 134 -16.77 -20.73 1.60
C PHE A 134 -17.00 -21.68 2.79
N PRO A 135 -15.97 -21.95 3.60
CA PRO A 135 -16.04 -22.92 4.68
C PRO A 135 -16.96 -22.44 5.80
N VAL A 136 -17.91 -23.31 6.17
CA VAL A 136 -18.83 -23.07 7.29
C VAL A 136 -18.27 -23.71 8.55
N LEU A 137 -17.75 -22.87 9.45
CA LEU A 137 -17.02 -23.29 10.63
C LEU A 137 -17.85 -23.20 11.92
N PRO A 138 -17.52 -24.01 12.94
CA PRO A 138 -18.14 -23.88 14.26
C PRO A 138 -17.74 -22.56 14.93
N CYS A 139 -18.74 -21.89 15.52
CA CYS A 139 -18.55 -20.72 16.37
C CYS A 139 -18.79 -21.12 17.83
N TYR A 140 -17.97 -20.57 18.73
CA TYR A 140 -18.10 -20.76 20.17
C TYR A 140 -18.22 -19.41 20.88
N GLN A 141 -18.91 -19.41 22.02
CA GLN A 141 -19.00 -18.27 22.92
C GLN A 141 -18.41 -18.63 24.28
N VAL A 142 -17.64 -17.69 24.84
CA VAL A 142 -17.00 -17.85 26.15
C VAL A 142 -18.04 -17.80 27.27
N THR A 143 -18.03 -18.81 28.15
CA THR A 143 -18.95 -18.91 29.29
C THR A 143 -18.56 -17.96 30.43
N VAL A 144 -19.36 -17.92 31.49
CA VAL A 144 -19.00 -17.21 32.73
C VAL A 144 -17.76 -17.84 33.37
N GLN A 145 -17.68 -19.18 33.36
CA GLN A 145 -16.55 -19.95 33.87
C GLN A 145 -15.30 -19.80 32.99
N GLY A 146 -15.48 -19.53 31.69
CA GLY A 146 -14.41 -19.20 30.74
C GLY A 146 -13.90 -17.77 30.85
N ASN A 147 -14.31 -16.97 31.84
CA ASN A 147 -13.78 -15.62 31.98
C ASN A 147 -12.25 -15.65 32.22
N ARG A 148 -11.51 -14.85 31.45
CA ARG A 148 -10.04 -14.83 31.41
C ARG A 148 -9.41 -16.12 30.86
N LEU A 149 -10.11 -16.83 29.97
CA LEU A 149 -9.58 -18.01 29.28
C LEU A 149 -8.34 -17.66 28.47
N ARG A 150 -7.24 -18.37 28.69
CA ARG A 150 -5.93 -18.04 28.11
C ARG A 150 -5.87 -18.35 26.61
N CYS A 151 -5.31 -17.42 25.85
CA CYS A 151 -4.94 -17.62 24.46
C CYS A 151 -3.48 -18.06 24.37
N HIS A 152 -3.19 -19.05 23.53
CA HIS A 152 -1.88 -19.64 23.32
C HIS A 152 -1.34 -19.31 21.92
N HIS A 153 -0.02 -19.22 21.79
CA HIS A 153 0.64 -18.82 20.54
C HIS A 153 0.38 -19.83 19.42
N TYR A 154 0.19 -19.32 18.20
CA TYR A 154 0.14 -20.12 16.97
C TYR A 154 1.36 -19.80 16.09
N SER A 155 2.12 -20.82 15.74
CA SER A 155 3.32 -20.74 14.90
C SER A 155 3.17 -21.46 13.55
N GLY A 156 2.13 -22.29 13.38
CA GLY A 156 1.89 -23.07 12.17
C GLY A 156 2.63 -24.41 12.12
N GLN A 157 3.38 -24.75 13.19
CA GLN A 157 4.18 -25.97 13.26
C GLN A 157 3.71 -26.94 14.36
N GLU A 158 2.68 -26.58 15.11
CA GLU A 158 2.16 -27.38 16.22
C GLU A 158 1.59 -28.72 15.76
N LYS A 159 1.93 -29.81 16.46
CA LYS A 159 1.42 -31.16 16.16
C LYS A 159 0.52 -31.69 17.26
N ALA A 160 -0.39 -32.59 16.88
CA ALA A 160 -1.26 -33.27 17.82
C ALA A 160 -0.43 -34.08 18.84
N GLY A 161 -0.81 -33.99 20.12
CA GLY A 161 -0.17 -34.71 21.23
C GLY A 161 1.03 -33.98 21.85
N GLU A 162 1.47 -32.84 21.29
CA GLU A 162 2.50 -32.00 21.91
C GLU A 162 1.97 -31.25 23.14
N LEU A 163 2.85 -30.66 23.94
CA LEU A 163 2.44 -29.75 25.01
C LEU A 163 1.77 -28.51 24.41
N ALA A 164 0.79 -27.95 25.12
CA ALA A 164 0.11 -26.74 24.69
C ALA A 164 1.13 -25.60 24.49
N PRO A 165 1.04 -24.82 23.39
CA PRO A 165 1.96 -23.72 23.12
C PRO A 165 2.02 -22.71 24.26
N ALA A 166 3.06 -21.89 24.32
CA ALA A 166 3.17 -20.87 25.37
C ALA A 166 1.96 -19.91 25.35
N PRO A 167 1.46 -19.47 26.52
CA PRO A 167 0.41 -18.45 26.59
C PRO A 167 0.89 -17.13 25.98
N THR A 168 0.00 -16.46 25.25
CA THR A 168 0.26 -15.15 24.61
C THR A 168 0.22 -13.96 25.58
N GLY A 169 -0.22 -14.19 26.82
CA GLY A 169 -0.57 -13.12 27.77
C GLY A 169 -1.94 -12.50 27.51
N LYS A 170 -2.62 -12.81 26.40
CA LYS A 170 -4.00 -12.42 26.12
C LYS A 170 -4.99 -13.44 26.68
N THR A 171 -6.18 -12.96 27.03
CA THR A 171 -7.27 -13.79 27.53
C THR A 171 -8.60 -13.39 26.90
N LEU A 172 -9.47 -14.36 26.68
CA LEU A 172 -10.85 -14.12 26.32
C LEU A 172 -11.70 -13.85 27.57
N THR A 173 -12.76 -13.06 27.39
CA THR A 173 -13.71 -12.67 28.44
C THR A 173 -15.09 -13.21 28.12
N THR A 174 -15.92 -13.35 29.14
CA THR A 174 -17.29 -13.88 29.01
C THR A 174 -18.08 -13.16 27.93
N GLY A 175 -18.79 -13.92 27.10
CA GLY A 175 -19.62 -13.41 26.02
C GLY A 175 -18.89 -13.19 24.70
N GLN A 176 -17.55 -13.15 24.68
CA GLN A 176 -16.79 -13.07 23.43
C GLN A 176 -17.01 -14.31 22.56
N LYS A 177 -17.06 -14.11 21.25
CA LYS A 177 -17.29 -15.16 20.26
C LYS A 177 -16.02 -15.42 19.47
N VAL A 178 -15.76 -16.68 19.19
CA VAL A 178 -14.65 -17.12 18.36
C VAL A 178 -15.12 -18.07 17.28
N VAL A 179 -14.45 -18.04 16.13
CA VAL A 179 -14.61 -19.05 15.06
C VAL A 179 -13.44 -20.00 15.17
N VAL A 180 -13.72 -21.30 15.24
CA VAL A 180 -12.68 -22.33 15.31
C VAL A 180 -12.40 -22.85 13.92
N LEU A 181 -11.18 -22.56 13.44
CA LEU A 181 -10.65 -22.92 12.13
C LEU A 181 -10.35 -24.42 12.02
N ARG A 182 -9.81 -24.99 13.09
CA ARG A 182 -9.56 -26.43 13.25
C ARG A 182 -9.37 -26.77 14.72
N GLU A 183 -9.56 -28.04 15.07
CA GLU A 183 -9.31 -28.56 16.41
C GLU A 183 -8.02 -29.37 16.45
N ASN A 184 -7.34 -29.33 17.60
CA ASN A 184 -6.15 -30.13 17.87
C ASN A 184 -6.10 -30.52 19.36
N HIS A 185 -5.29 -31.50 19.70
CA HIS A 185 -5.16 -32.03 21.05
C HIS A 185 -3.78 -31.73 21.61
N PHE A 186 -3.71 -31.09 22.78
CA PHE A 186 -2.47 -30.74 23.44
C PHE A 186 -2.42 -31.22 24.89
N GLY A 187 -1.23 -31.57 25.36
CA GLY A 187 -0.96 -31.84 26.76
C GLY A 187 -0.86 -30.54 27.58
N LEU A 188 -1.66 -30.41 28.65
CA LEU A 188 -1.58 -29.32 29.61
C LEU A 188 -1.85 -29.84 31.02
N GLY A 189 -0.90 -29.64 31.94
CA GLY A 189 -1.07 -30.04 33.34
C GLY A 189 -1.25 -31.54 33.57
N GLY A 190 -0.67 -32.39 32.72
CA GLY A 190 -0.80 -33.84 32.80
C GLY A 190 -2.04 -34.43 32.12
N HIS A 191 -2.91 -33.58 31.53
CA HIS A 191 -4.09 -34.00 30.80
C HIS A 191 -3.98 -33.64 29.31
N THR A 192 -4.61 -34.45 28.44
CA THR A 192 -4.79 -34.11 27.03
C THR A 192 -6.11 -33.37 26.88
N LEU A 193 -6.05 -32.13 26.39
CA LEU A 193 -7.21 -31.26 26.21
C LEU A 193 -7.37 -30.90 24.74
N THR A 194 -8.63 -30.70 24.32
CA THR A 194 -8.95 -30.21 22.98
C THR A 194 -8.84 -28.68 22.95
N PHE A 195 -8.12 -28.19 21.95
CA PHE A 195 -7.95 -26.78 21.63
C PHE A 195 -8.48 -26.50 20.24
N GLY A 196 -9.12 -25.36 20.07
CA GLY A 196 -9.45 -24.79 18.77
C GLY A 196 -8.41 -23.77 18.34
N LEU A 197 -7.94 -23.85 17.10
CA LEU A 197 -7.25 -22.76 16.44
C LEU A 197 -8.31 -21.73 16.07
N ALA A 198 -8.35 -20.61 16.76
CA ALA A 198 -9.47 -19.70 16.74
C ALA A 198 -9.09 -18.29 16.29
N ARG A 199 -10.05 -17.57 15.71
CA ARG A 199 -10.03 -16.11 15.52
C ARG A 199 -11.21 -15.48 16.23
N LEU A 200 -11.02 -14.26 16.73
CA LEU A 200 -12.05 -13.52 17.45
C LEU A 200 -13.06 -12.94 16.46
N LEU A 201 -14.35 -12.98 16.81
CA LEU A 201 -15.38 -12.21 16.11
C LEU A 201 -15.57 -10.86 16.79
N ASN A 202 -15.57 -9.80 15.97
CA ASN A 202 -15.97 -8.47 16.45
C ASN A 202 -17.50 -8.36 16.58
N GLU A 203 -17.98 -7.18 16.97
CA GLU A 203 -19.42 -6.90 17.13
C GLU A 203 -20.23 -7.02 15.83
N HIS A 204 -19.56 -6.92 14.68
CA HIS A 204 -20.13 -7.10 13.34
C HIS A 204 -20.06 -8.54 12.84
N ASN A 205 -19.66 -9.51 13.68
CA ASN A 205 -19.39 -10.90 13.33
C ASN A 205 -18.29 -11.08 12.28
N GLU A 206 -17.31 -10.18 12.21
CA GLU A 206 -16.16 -10.30 11.32
C GLU A 206 -14.99 -10.94 12.07
N MET A 207 -14.25 -11.82 11.39
CA MET A 207 -13.04 -12.42 11.95
C MET A 207 -11.93 -11.37 12.03
N THR A 208 -11.36 -11.19 13.22
CA THR A 208 -10.33 -10.18 13.50
C THR A 208 -9.12 -10.76 14.22
N GLY A 209 -8.00 -10.05 14.13
CA GLY A 209 -6.74 -10.43 14.77
C GLY A 209 -6.08 -11.68 14.18
N ASN A 210 -4.93 -12.05 14.75
CA ASN A 210 -4.20 -13.27 14.37
C ASN A 210 -4.86 -14.50 15.00
N ALA A 211 -4.71 -15.65 14.35
CA ALA A 211 -5.16 -16.92 14.93
C ALA A 211 -4.39 -17.27 16.21
N PHE A 212 -5.06 -17.92 17.15
CA PHE A 212 -4.49 -18.36 18.42
C PHE A 212 -5.10 -19.69 18.86
N TRP A 213 -4.38 -20.47 19.65
CA TRP A 213 -4.93 -21.68 20.25
C TRP A 213 -5.69 -21.33 21.53
N VAL A 214 -6.88 -21.91 21.71
CA VAL A 214 -7.68 -21.76 22.93
C VAL A 214 -8.39 -23.06 23.27
N SER A 215 -8.55 -23.37 24.56
CA SER A 215 -9.32 -24.55 24.97
C SER A 215 -10.78 -24.41 24.54
N VAL A 216 -11.32 -25.48 23.94
CA VAL A 216 -12.75 -25.58 23.57
C VAL A 216 -13.52 -26.49 24.53
N ASP A 217 -13.00 -26.64 25.76
CA ASP A 217 -13.68 -27.40 26.81
C ASP A 217 -15.10 -26.83 27.04
N PRO A 218 -16.14 -27.69 27.05
CA PRO A 218 -17.53 -27.27 27.26
C PRO A 218 -17.78 -26.44 28.53
N LEU A 219 -16.89 -26.54 29.55
CA LEU A 219 -16.95 -25.71 30.74
C LEU A 219 -16.65 -24.23 30.43
N TYR A 220 -15.73 -23.96 29.50
CA TYR A 220 -15.24 -22.60 29.18
C TYR A 220 -15.82 -22.02 27.89
N MET A 221 -16.24 -22.88 26.96
CA MET A 221 -16.73 -22.52 25.64
C MET A 221 -18.02 -23.28 25.34
N ILE A 222 -19.07 -22.58 24.90
CA ILE A 222 -20.31 -23.19 24.44
C ILE A 222 -20.51 -22.97 22.94
N PRO A 223 -21.03 -23.96 22.19
CA PRO A 223 -21.37 -23.77 20.78
C PRO A 223 -22.35 -22.61 20.58
N ASN A 224 -22.05 -21.74 19.63
CA ASN A 224 -22.82 -20.55 19.28
C ASN A 224 -23.09 -20.50 17.76
N GLY A 225 -23.54 -21.63 17.22
CA GLY A 225 -23.90 -21.76 15.81
C GLY A 225 -22.70 -21.92 14.86
N LYS A 226 -22.92 -21.55 13.61
CA LYS A 226 -21.94 -21.68 12.52
C LYS A 226 -21.62 -20.30 11.92
N HIS A 227 -20.42 -20.16 11.37
CA HIS A 227 -19.95 -18.95 10.72
C HIS A 227 -19.31 -19.28 9.37
N THR A 228 -19.69 -18.56 8.31
CA THR A 228 -19.07 -18.69 6.99
C THR A 228 -17.76 -17.91 6.98
N ALA A 229 -16.66 -18.60 7.18
CA ALA A 229 -15.35 -17.97 7.33
C ALA A 229 -14.84 -17.37 6.02
N HIS A 230 -14.13 -16.26 6.15
CA HIS A 230 -13.50 -15.48 5.07
C HIS A 230 -14.44 -14.86 4.05
N LEU A 231 -15.77 -14.98 4.25
CA LEU A 231 -16.73 -14.35 3.37
C LEU A 231 -16.59 -12.82 3.44
N PRO A 232 -16.26 -12.13 2.33
CA PRO A 232 -16.03 -10.69 2.32
C PRO A 232 -17.25 -9.87 2.76
N ALA A 233 -17.01 -8.71 3.38
CA ALA A 233 -18.08 -7.86 3.91
C ALA A 233 -19.12 -7.46 2.84
N TRP A 234 -18.69 -7.17 1.61
CA TRP A 234 -19.61 -6.85 0.52
C TRP A 234 -20.46 -8.07 0.11
N MET A 235 -19.89 -9.29 0.08
CA MET A 235 -20.63 -10.52 -0.21
C MET A 235 -21.65 -10.83 0.90
N GLN A 236 -21.28 -10.61 2.17
CA GLN A 236 -22.21 -10.75 3.29
C GLN A 236 -23.42 -9.82 3.16
N GLN A 237 -23.22 -8.59 2.66
CA GLN A 237 -24.31 -7.67 2.36
C GLN A 237 -25.14 -8.12 1.15
N ALA A 238 -24.48 -8.56 0.07
CA ALA A 238 -25.13 -9.05 -1.14
C ALA A 238 -26.03 -10.28 -0.90
N ILE A 239 -25.59 -11.24 -0.09
CA ILE A 239 -26.34 -12.47 0.24
C ILE A 239 -27.65 -12.18 0.98
N LYS A 240 -27.75 -11.05 1.70
CA LYS A 240 -29.00 -10.64 2.36
C LYS A 240 -30.15 -10.43 1.37
N GLN A 241 -29.84 -10.12 0.11
CA GLN A 241 -30.85 -9.97 -0.95
C GLN A 241 -31.40 -11.31 -1.45
N ARG A 242 -30.75 -12.44 -1.15
CA ARG A 242 -31.19 -13.82 -1.47
C ARG A 242 -31.43 -14.10 -2.97
N THR A 243 -30.88 -13.28 -3.86
CA THR A 243 -30.87 -13.53 -5.30
C THR A 243 -29.49 -14.00 -5.72
N TYR A 244 -29.47 -15.10 -6.47
CA TYR A 244 -28.27 -15.73 -7.00
C TYR A 244 -28.43 -15.95 -8.52
N ASP A 245 -27.31 -16.18 -9.21
CA ASP A 245 -27.27 -16.55 -10.63
C ASP A 245 -27.87 -15.51 -11.58
N ALA A 246 -28.00 -14.27 -11.11
CA ALA A 246 -28.47 -13.11 -11.87
C ALA A 246 -27.55 -11.91 -11.61
N VAL A 247 -27.50 -10.99 -12.57
CA VAL A 247 -26.82 -9.70 -12.39
C VAL A 247 -27.71 -8.81 -11.51
N MET A 248 -27.11 -8.31 -10.44
CA MET A 248 -27.80 -7.55 -9.39
C MET A 248 -27.19 -6.17 -9.24
N LYS A 249 -28.04 -5.17 -9.07
CA LYS A 249 -27.67 -3.87 -8.52
C LYS A 249 -27.88 -3.90 -7.00
N PRO A 250 -26.93 -3.41 -6.18
CA PRO A 250 -27.13 -3.36 -4.73
C PRO A 250 -28.40 -2.58 -4.33
N ALA A 251 -29.25 -3.20 -3.50
CA ALA A 251 -30.46 -2.55 -2.97
C ALA A 251 -30.15 -1.42 -1.98
N THR A 252 -29.02 -1.54 -1.27
CA THR A 252 -28.46 -0.51 -0.40
C THR A 252 -27.06 -0.19 -0.86
N ARG A 253 -26.60 1.04 -0.61
CA ARG A 253 -25.24 1.46 -0.93
C ARG A 253 -24.22 0.57 -0.22
N ILE A 254 -23.30 -0.02 -0.98
CA ILE A 254 -22.18 -0.80 -0.47
C ILE A 254 -20.89 -0.07 -0.87
N THR A 255 -20.11 0.36 0.12
CA THR A 255 -18.82 1.01 -0.10
C THR A 255 -17.69 0.06 0.27
N VAL A 256 -16.61 0.11 -0.50
CA VAL A 256 -15.38 -0.66 -0.25
C VAL A 256 -14.19 0.29 -0.25
N ALA A 257 -13.15 -0.05 0.51
CA ALA A 257 -11.88 0.66 0.54
C ALA A 257 -10.76 -0.15 -0.11
N ALA A 258 -9.71 0.54 -0.55
CA ALA A 258 -8.50 -0.14 -1.03
C ALA A 258 -7.88 -1.00 0.08
N GLY A 259 -7.68 -2.29 -0.21
CA GLY A 259 -7.19 -3.29 0.72
C GLY A 259 -8.28 -4.18 1.35
N ASP A 260 -9.56 -3.79 1.25
CA ASP A 260 -10.68 -4.63 1.70
C ASP A 260 -10.75 -5.92 0.89
N ALA A 261 -11.26 -7.00 1.49
CA ALA A 261 -11.38 -8.29 0.80
C ALA A 261 -12.38 -8.23 -0.35
N VAL A 262 -11.95 -8.65 -1.54
CA VAL A 262 -12.81 -8.90 -2.71
C VAL A 262 -13.37 -10.31 -2.66
N GLY A 263 -12.53 -11.30 -2.41
CA GLY A 263 -12.87 -12.73 -2.47
C GLY A 263 -11.66 -13.59 -2.79
N PHE A 264 -11.89 -14.86 -3.13
CA PHE A 264 -10.84 -15.82 -3.48
C PHE A 264 -10.93 -16.22 -4.95
N LEU A 265 -9.85 -16.83 -5.42
CA LEU A 265 -9.73 -17.37 -6.77
C LEU A 265 -10.80 -18.44 -7.00
N GLY A 266 -11.65 -18.25 -8.01
CA GLY A 266 -12.62 -19.25 -8.40
C GLY A 266 -11.94 -20.41 -9.10
N LYS A 267 -12.35 -21.64 -8.76
CA LYS A 267 -11.91 -22.83 -9.48
C LYS A 267 -12.45 -22.81 -10.92
N ASP A 268 -11.54 -22.98 -11.88
CA ASP A 268 -11.86 -23.09 -13.30
C ASP A 268 -11.34 -24.44 -13.83
N ILE A 269 -12.26 -25.27 -14.33
CA ILE A 269 -12.01 -26.57 -14.97
C ILE A 269 -12.60 -26.46 -16.38
N ILE A 270 -11.73 -26.35 -17.37
CA ILE A 270 -12.09 -26.10 -18.76
C ILE A 270 -11.49 -27.16 -19.69
N PRO A 271 -11.99 -27.29 -20.94
CA PRO A 271 -11.36 -28.15 -21.94
C PRO A 271 -9.89 -27.77 -22.16
N GLY A 272 -9.02 -28.77 -22.21
CA GLY A 272 -7.58 -28.64 -22.46
C GLY A 272 -7.12 -29.52 -23.62
N ALA A 273 -5.80 -29.63 -23.77
CA ALA A 273 -5.20 -30.41 -24.85
C ALA A 273 -5.46 -31.92 -24.74
N LEU A 274 -5.40 -32.63 -25.88
CA LEU A 274 -5.48 -34.10 -25.96
C LEU A 274 -6.75 -34.68 -25.30
N ASN A 275 -7.89 -34.01 -25.44
CA ASN A 275 -9.18 -34.44 -24.90
C ASN A 275 -9.20 -34.60 -23.37
N LYS A 276 -8.41 -33.79 -22.65
CA LYS A 276 -8.38 -33.73 -21.18
C LYS A 276 -8.84 -32.37 -20.68
N THR A 277 -9.38 -32.30 -19.48
CA THR A 277 -9.59 -31.02 -18.79
C THR A 277 -8.29 -30.46 -18.24
N GLN A 278 -8.21 -29.13 -18.20
CA GLN A 278 -7.22 -28.40 -17.41
C GLN A 278 -7.91 -27.73 -16.22
N THR A 279 -7.19 -27.54 -15.12
CA THR A 279 -7.72 -26.89 -13.92
C THR A 279 -6.75 -25.84 -13.44
N ASP A 280 -7.23 -24.61 -13.30
CA ASP A 280 -6.45 -23.55 -12.69
C ASP A 280 -7.37 -22.52 -12.02
N PRO A 281 -7.22 -22.25 -10.71
CA PRO A 281 -7.96 -21.18 -10.06
C PRO A 281 -7.39 -19.80 -10.41
N TYR A 282 -8.23 -18.91 -10.94
CA TYR A 282 -7.86 -17.52 -11.21
C TYR A 282 -9.06 -16.58 -11.09
N VAL A 283 -8.77 -15.28 -11.11
CA VAL A 283 -9.75 -14.18 -11.25
C VAL A 283 -9.32 -13.30 -12.40
N HIS A 284 -10.28 -12.89 -13.22
CA HIS A 284 -10.09 -11.89 -14.26
C HIS A 284 -10.40 -10.50 -13.70
N ILE A 285 -9.49 -9.54 -13.93
CA ILE A 285 -9.58 -8.18 -13.44
C ILE A 285 -9.48 -7.19 -14.59
N GLU A 286 -10.46 -6.29 -14.70
CA GLU A 286 -10.42 -5.16 -15.65
C GLU A 286 -10.55 -3.82 -14.93
N VAL A 287 -9.97 -2.79 -15.54
CA VAL A 287 -10.25 -1.39 -15.21
C VAL A 287 -10.82 -0.72 -16.45
N LEU A 288 -12.07 -0.25 -16.32
CA LEU A 288 -12.90 0.19 -17.43
C LEU A 288 -13.39 1.63 -17.24
N SER A 289 -13.68 2.35 -18.31
CA SER A 289 -14.37 3.64 -18.23
C SER A 289 -15.26 3.89 -19.44
N THR A 290 -16.45 4.44 -19.20
CA THR A 290 -17.32 5.02 -20.23
C THR A 290 -17.19 6.55 -20.30
N ASP A 291 -16.32 7.13 -19.49
CA ASP A 291 -16.18 8.57 -19.34
C ASP A 291 -15.50 9.18 -20.58
N GLY A 292 -16.25 10.02 -21.31
CA GLY A 292 -15.73 10.72 -22.49
C GLY A 292 -14.58 11.67 -22.19
N ARG A 293 -14.35 12.02 -20.91
CA ARG A 293 -13.24 12.89 -20.48
C ARG A 293 -11.91 12.15 -20.36
N LEU A 294 -11.86 10.82 -20.55
CA LEU A 294 -10.63 10.06 -20.34
C LEU A 294 -9.41 10.62 -21.12
N PRO A 295 -9.51 10.97 -22.42
CA PRO A 295 -8.38 11.56 -23.13
C PRO A 295 -7.92 12.91 -22.54
N ASP A 296 -8.86 13.72 -22.04
CA ASP A 296 -8.60 15.00 -21.38
C ASP A 296 -7.93 14.82 -20.02
N PHE A 297 -8.35 13.78 -19.29
CA PHE A 297 -7.77 13.36 -18.02
C PHE A 297 -6.30 12.92 -18.21
N LEU A 298 -6.02 12.08 -19.23
CA LEU A 298 -4.66 11.60 -19.50
C LEU A 298 -3.68 12.74 -19.80
N ARG A 299 -4.12 13.75 -20.57
CA ARG A 299 -3.28 14.90 -20.94
C ARG A 299 -3.26 16.03 -19.90
N ASN A 300 -3.93 15.83 -18.75
CA ASN A 300 -4.09 16.83 -17.71
C ASN A 300 -4.62 18.17 -18.23
N ALA A 301 -5.73 18.16 -18.97
CA ALA A 301 -6.26 19.36 -19.64
C ALA A 301 -6.58 20.51 -18.67
N ALA A 302 -6.90 20.22 -17.39
CA ALA A 302 -7.13 21.25 -16.38
C ALA A 302 -5.85 21.77 -15.69
N SER A 303 -4.67 21.29 -16.09
CA SER A 303 -3.38 21.69 -15.53
C SER A 303 -3.29 21.48 -14.01
N VAL A 304 -3.70 20.31 -13.53
CA VAL A 304 -3.52 19.90 -12.12
C VAL A 304 -2.02 19.88 -11.80
N THR A 305 -1.64 20.50 -10.68
CA THR A 305 -0.25 20.62 -10.23
C THR A 305 0.04 19.85 -8.94
N SER A 306 -0.99 19.23 -8.34
CA SER A 306 -0.87 18.39 -7.16
C SER A 306 -0.20 17.04 -7.49
N GLY A 307 0.35 16.39 -6.48
CA GLY A 307 1.02 15.10 -6.62
C GLY A 307 2.54 15.20 -6.84
N GLU A 308 3.15 14.06 -7.11
CA GLU A 308 4.58 13.97 -7.39
C GLU A 308 4.96 14.62 -8.73
N LYS A 309 6.24 14.93 -8.86
CA LYS A 309 6.85 15.34 -10.13
C LYS A 309 7.70 14.20 -10.69
N TYR A 310 7.78 14.15 -12.01
CA TYR A 310 8.52 13.14 -12.73
C TYR A 310 9.53 13.79 -13.68
N LEU A 311 10.60 13.04 -13.91
CA LEU A 311 11.69 13.36 -14.82
C LEU A 311 11.69 12.31 -15.93
N HIS A 312 11.52 12.74 -17.18
CA HIS A 312 11.70 11.89 -18.34
C HIS A 312 13.12 12.11 -18.89
N ILE A 313 13.91 11.05 -18.91
CA ILE A 313 15.31 11.10 -19.35
C ILE A 313 15.38 10.89 -20.85
N HIS A 314 16.03 11.81 -21.58
CA HIS A 314 16.24 11.62 -23.02
C HIS A 314 17.31 10.56 -23.29
N PRO A 315 17.13 9.72 -24.33
CA PRO A 315 18.13 8.75 -24.74
C PRO A 315 19.39 9.44 -25.27
N GLU A 316 20.53 8.75 -25.21
CA GLU A 316 21.86 9.23 -25.65
C GLU A 316 22.42 10.47 -24.94
N SER A 317 21.71 10.99 -23.95
CA SER A 317 22.17 12.05 -23.07
C SER A 317 23.47 11.67 -22.36
N PHE A 318 24.38 12.63 -22.26
CA PHE A 318 25.67 12.38 -21.62
C PHE A 318 25.54 12.40 -20.11
N LEU A 319 26.27 11.51 -19.44
CA LEU A 319 26.39 11.52 -17.98
C LEU A 319 27.51 12.45 -17.56
N TYR A 320 27.32 13.13 -16.44
CA TYR A 320 28.28 14.06 -15.84
C TYR A 320 28.67 13.58 -14.45
N THR A 321 29.88 13.95 -14.02
CA THR A 321 30.30 13.86 -12.61
C THR A 321 30.34 15.25 -12.03
N ARG A 322 30.04 15.38 -10.73
CA ARG A 322 29.95 16.66 -10.05
C ARG A 322 31.05 16.80 -8.99
N ASN A 323 31.75 17.94 -9.00
CA ASN A 323 32.62 18.37 -7.91
C ASN A 323 32.31 19.83 -7.56
N GLY A 324 31.60 20.06 -6.46
CA GLY A 324 31.08 21.38 -6.10
C GLY A 324 30.10 21.89 -7.16
N ASP A 325 30.50 22.97 -7.84
CA ASP A 325 29.74 23.63 -8.92
C ASP A 325 30.15 23.19 -10.33
N ILE A 326 31.18 22.34 -10.45
CA ILE A 326 31.73 21.93 -11.75
C ILE A 326 31.16 20.58 -12.17
N PHE A 327 30.53 20.54 -13.34
CA PHE A 327 30.01 19.33 -13.99
C PHE A 327 30.92 18.90 -15.13
N THR A 328 31.61 17.76 -14.95
CA THR A 328 32.51 17.21 -15.96
C THR A 328 31.82 16.11 -16.75
N LYS A 329 31.67 16.35 -18.06
CA LYS A 329 31.12 15.38 -19.00
C LYS A 329 31.93 14.09 -19.00
N THR A 330 31.26 12.96 -18.84
CA THR A 330 31.90 11.63 -18.90
C THR A 330 31.82 11.06 -20.32
N ARG A 331 32.45 9.89 -20.51
CA ARG A 331 32.25 9.06 -21.72
C ARG A 331 30.94 8.25 -21.66
N GLY A 332 30.30 8.17 -20.49
CA GLY A 332 29.05 7.46 -20.29
C GLY A 332 27.87 8.19 -20.92
N LYS A 333 26.95 7.41 -21.49
CA LYS A 333 25.69 7.91 -22.05
C LYS A 333 24.54 7.06 -21.56
N VAL A 334 23.39 7.71 -21.46
CA VAL A 334 22.09 7.05 -21.43
C VAL A 334 21.96 6.19 -22.69
N ARG A 335 21.52 4.93 -22.56
CA ARG A 335 21.39 4.04 -23.71
C ARG A 335 20.33 4.57 -24.69
N LYS A 336 20.41 4.14 -25.95
CA LYS A 336 19.49 4.60 -27.03
C LYS A 336 18.04 4.16 -26.80
N ASP A 337 17.86 3.10 -26.03
CA ASP A 337 16.66 2.29 -25.88
C ASP A 337 16.01 2.41 -24.50
N ILE A 338 16.51 3.31 -23.64
CA ILE A 338 16.01 3.43 -22.27
C ILE A 338 14.93 4.52 -22.20
N HIS A 339 13.70 4.09 -21.95
CA HIS A 339 12.54 4.97 -21.75
C HIS A 339 12.28 5.14 -20.26
N LYS A 340 13.17 5.89 -19.59
CA LYS A 340 13.13 6.00 -18.14
C LYS A 340 12.42 7.26 -17.68
N ILE A 341 11.28 7.05 -17.02
CA ILE A 341 10.56 8.08 -16.29
C ILE A 341 10.73 7.80 -14.81
N LEU A 342 11.36 8.74 -14.10
CA LEU A 342 11.69 8.59 -12.68
C LEU A 342 10.91 9.60 -11.85
N PRO A 343 10.50 9.24 -10.61
CA PRO A 343 10.08 10.24 -9.64
C PRO A 343 11.22 11.25 -9.45
N GLN A 344 10.94 12.54 -9.64
CA GLN A 344 11.92 13.61 -9.52
C GLN A 344 12.45 13.73 -8.08
N ALA A 345 11.68 13.30 -7.07
CA ALA A 345 12.14 13.20 -5.69
C ALA A 345 13.38 12.29 -5.55
N LYS A 346 13.46 11.22 -6.36
CA LYS A 346 14.62 10.32 -6.43
C LYS A 346 15.74 10.85 -7.32
N CYS A 347 15.56 12.01 -7.91
CA CYS A 347 16.55 12.69 -8.74
C CYS A 347 16.80 14.13 -8.26
N PRO A 348 17.47 14.32 -7.10
CA PRO A 348 17.73 15.65 -6.55
C PRO A 348 18.35 16.58 -7.59
N SER A 349 17.81 17.80 -7.70
CA SER A 349 18.33 18.78 -8.64
C SER A 349 19.31 19.75 -8.00
N PHE A 350 20.32 20.18 -8.76
CA PHE A 350 21.26 21.23 -8.38
C PHE A 350 21.31 22.31 -9.46
N THR A 351 21.27 23.57 -9.07
CA THR A 351 21.45 24.69 -9.99
C THR A 351 22.84 25.27 -9.78
N ASP A 352 23.63 25.29 -10.85
CA ASP A 352 24.99 25.85 -10.81
C ASP A 352 25.00 27.38 -10.75
N ASN A 353 26.18 27.99 -10.54
CA ASN A 353 26.31 29.45 -10.49
C ASN A 353 25.97 30.15 -11.82
N ALA A 354 25.92 29.42 -12.94
CA ALA A 354 25.46 29.93 -14.23
C ALA A 354 23.94 29.85 -14.39
N GLY A 355 23.22 29.33 -13.39
CA GLY A 355 21.77 29.17 -13.39
C GLY A 355 21.28 27.92 -14.13
N LYS A 356 22.19 27.02 -14.55
CA LYS A 356 21.82 25.78 -15.24
C LYS A 356 21.47 24.70 -14.22
N ARG A 357 20.33 24.02 -14.45
CA ARG A 357 19.83 22.95 -13.59
C ARG A 357 20.40 21.61 -14.02
N TRP A 358 20.72 20.78 -13.04
CA TRP A 358 21.28 19.44 -13.17
C TRP A 358 20.51 18.48 -12.28
N PHE A 359 20.45 17.20 -12.63
CA PHE A 359 19.73 16.17 -11.89
C PHE A 359 20.64 15.00 -11.55
N ASP A 360 20.70 14.63 -10.26
CA ASP A 360 21.40 13.42 -9.80
C ASP A 360 20.55 12.20 -10.14
N ILE A 361 21.12 11.20 -10.81
CA ILE A 361 20.42 9.94 -11.12
C ILE A 361 21.01 8.75 -10.36
N GLY A 362 21.82 9.02 -9.34
CA GLY A 362 22.45 8.05 -8.46
C GLY A 362 23.86 7.66 -8.89
N GLN A 363 24.60 7.03 -7.97
CA GLN A 363 25.96 6.52 -8.18
C GLN A 363 26.97 7.58 -8.69
N GLY A 364 26.74 8.84 -8.37
CA GLY A 364 27.59 9.97 -8.79
C GLY A 364 27.40 10.40 -10.25
N ALA A 365 26.36 9.89 -10.93
CA ALA A 365 26.02 10.28 -12.29
C ALA A 365 24.96 11.38 -12.31
N TRP A 366 25.21 12.42 -13.11
CA TRP A 366 24.34 13.58 -13.26
C TRP A 366 23.90 13.77 -14.71
N LEU A 367 22.70 14.32 -14.90
CA LEU A 367 22.17 14.74 -16.19
C LEU A 367 22.00 16.26 -16.24
N SER A 368 22.22 16.82 -17.43
CA SER A 368 21.91 18.20 -17.74
C SER A 368 20.40 18.41 -17.76
N GLY A 369 19.92 19.56 -17.29
CA GLY A 369 18.51 19.94 -17.43
C GLY A 369 18.05 20.07 -18.88
N ASP A 370 18.98 20.28 -19.82
CA ASP A 370 18.69 20.29 -21.26
C ASP A 370 18.44 18.89 -21.85
N ASP A 371 18.82 17.84 -21.12
CA ASP A 371 18.82 16.44 -21.55
C ASP A 371 17.64 15.62 -20.94
N VAL A 372 16.68 16.32 -20.33
CA VAL A 372 15.55 15.75 -19.60
C VAL A 372 14.30 16.64 -19.74
N ASP A 373 13.11 16.03 -19.72
CA ASP A 373 11.87 16.75 -19.47
C ASP A 373 11.56 16.67 -17.97
N ALA A 374 11.75 17.79 -17.26
CA ALA A 374 11.55 17.88 -15.81
C ALA A 374 10.17 18.47 -15.45
N ASP A 375 9.84 18.37 -14.16
CA ASP A 375 8.62 18.92 -13.57
C ASP A 375 7.31 18.41 -14.21
N ILE A 376 7.35 17.20 -14.79
CA ILE A 376 6.16 16.52 -15.30
C ILE A 376 5.25 16.22 -14.11
N GLY A 377 4.05 16.80 -14.08
CA GLY A 377 3.09 16.56 -13.01
C GLY A 377 2.59 15.12 -13.01
N GLN A 378 2.31 14.57 -11.83
CA GLN A 378 1.80 13.20 -11.66
C GLN A 378 0.62 12.86 -12.57
N TYR A 379 -0.31 13.80 -12.74
CA TYR A 379 -1.53 13.60 -13.51
C TYR A 379 -1.40 13.90 -15.00
N ASP A 380 -0.22 14.34 -15.47
CA ASP A 380 0.11 14.42 -16.90
C ASP A 380 0.54 13.04 -17.40
N LEU A 381 -0.44 12.13 -17.48
CA LEU A 381 -0.21 10.72 -17.81
C LEU A 381 0.33 10.54 -19.22
N THR A 382 -0.04 11.41 -20.17
CA THR A 382 0.54 11.39 -21.52
C THR A 382 2.05 11.59 -21.49
N LYS A 383 2.56 12.57 -20.73
CA LYS A 383 4.01 12.74 -20.55
C LYS A 383 4.65 11.65 -19.68
N ARG A 384 3.84 10.86 -18.96
CA ARG A 384 4.27 9.68 -18.21
C ARG A 384 4.16 8.37 -19.01
N GLY A 385 3.93 8.45 -20.33
CA GLY A 385 3.96 7.32 -21.25
C GLY A 385 2.59 6.69 -21.56
N PHE A 386 1.48 7.26 -21.08
CA PHE A 386 0.14 6.76 -21.41
C PHE A 386 -0.36 7.30 -22.74
N SER A 387 -1.05 6.45 -23.52
CA SER A 387 -1.67 6.88 -24.79
C SER A 387 -3.00 6.22 -25.07
N ALA A 388 -3.93 7.03 -25.58
CA ALA A 388 -5.29 6.62 -25.88
C ALA A 388 -5.46 6.27 -27.36
N PHE A 389 -6.10 5.14 -27.64
CA PHE A 389 -6.45 4.69 -28.99
C PHE A 389 -7.92 4.29 -29.04
N GLU A 390 -8.63 4.66 -30.09
CA GLU A 390 -10.03 4.31 -30.27
C GLU A 390 -10.23 3.29 -31.38
N GLN A 391 -11.00 2.25 -31.07
CA GLN A 391 -11.50 1.28 -32.02
C GLN A 391 -13.02 1.42 -32.12
N SER A 392 -13.52 1.48 -33.35
CA SER A 392 -14.95 1.36 -33.62
C SER A 392 -15.44 -0.04 -33.23
N ALA A 393 -16.76 -0.20 -33.06
CA ALA A 393 -17.36 -1.50 -32.74
C ALA A 393 -16.81 -2.62 -33.64
N THR A 394 -16.41 -3.71 -33.00
CA THR A 394 -15.70 -4.83 -33.62
C THR A 394 -16.66 -5.67 -34.44
N ALA A 395 -16.33 -5.89 -35.70
CA ALA A 395 -17.13 -6.74 -36.59
C ALA A 395 -16.95 -8.23 -36.27
N SER A 396 -15.75 -8.64 -35.81
CA SER A 396 -15.42 -10.03 -35.49
C SER A 396 -14.34 -10.09 -34.40
N MET A 397 -14.66 -10.69 -33.24
CA MET A 397 -13.71 -10.78 -32.12
C MET A 397 -12.48 -11.61 -32.43
N GLU A 398 -12.62 -12.62 -33.30
CA GLU A 398 -11.52 -13.44 -33.81
C GLU A 398 -10.45 -12.60 -34.52
N LYS A 399 -10.82 -11.43 -35.08
CA LYS A 399 -9.93 -10.54 -35.84
C LYS A 399 -9.53 -9.28 -35.07
N SER A 400 -9.88 -9.18 -33.79
CA SER A 400 -9.69 -7.99 -32.95
C SER A 400 -8.24 -7.49 -32.88
N LEU A 401 -7.26 -8.40 -33.02
CA LEU A 401 -5.83 -8.08 -33.06
C LEU A 401 -5.31 -7.63 -34.44
N HIS A 402 -6.16 -7.61 -35.47
CA HIS A 402 -5.84 -7.10 -36.81
C HIS A 402 -6.50 -5.75 -37.09
N GLU A 403 -7.20 -5.19 -36.09
CA GLU A 403 -7.93 -3.94 -36.23
C GLU A 403 -7.01 -2.69 -36.17
N ASN A 404 -7.57 -1.52 -36.47
CA ASN A 404 -6.78 -0.30 -36.71
C ASN A 404 -6.04 0.19 -35.46
N TRP A 405 -6.61 -0.01 -34.28
CA TRP A 405 -5.96 0.39 -33.02
C TRP A 405 -4.58 -0.26 -32.85
N VAL A 406 -4.41 -1.51 -33.31
CA VAL A 406 -3.13 -2.23 -33.25
C VAL A 406 -2.08 -1.51 -34.08
N LYS A 407 -2.41 -1.20 -35.34
CA LYS A 407 -1.52 -0.44 -36.24
C LYS A 407 -1.16 0.91 -35.64
N SER A 408 -2.14 1.65 -35.11
CA SER A 408 -1.91 2.94 -34.45
C SER A 408 -1.02 2.83 -33.22
N ALA A 409 -1.22 1.81 -32.37
CA ALA A 409 -0.40 1.56 -31.20
C ALA A 409 1.04 1.23 -31.58
N PHE A 410 1.26 0.35 -32.57
CA PHE A 410 2.60 0.04 -33.06
C PHE A 410 3.29 1.24 -33.71
N SER A 411 2.57 2.04 -34.49
CA SER A 411 3.11 3.29 -35.05
C SER A 411 3.54 4.24 -33.94
N TYR A 412 2.69 4.45 -32.92
CA TYR A 412 3.04 5.25 -31.75
C TYR A 412 4.29 4.71 -31.03
N LEU A 413 4.35 3.41 -30.73
CA LEU A 413 5.52 2.79 -30.10
C LEU A 413 6.79 2.99 -30.93
N SER A 414 6.67 2.97 -32.26
CA SER A 414 7.80 3.23 -33.18
C SER A 414 8.25 4.69 -33.20
N GLU A 415 7.35 5.66 -32.99
CA GLU A 415 7.66 7.09 -32.98
C GLU A 415 8.39 7.53 -31.70
N TRP A 416 8.15 6.85 -30.58
CA TRP A 416 8.84 7.15 -29.32
C TRP A 416 10.35 6.87 -29.37
N VAL A 417 10.78 6.06 -30.34
CA VAL A 417 12.18 5.83 -30.68
C VAL A 417 12.58 6.89 -31.70
N ARG A 418 13.03 8.06 -31.21
CA ARG A 418 13.12 9.27 -32.05
C ARG A 418 13.94 9.08 -33.36
N PRO A 419 13.52 9.68 -34.49
CA PRO A 419 14.10 9.43 -35.82
C PRO A 419 15.26 10.34 -36.27
N GLU A 420 15.91 11.14 -35.41
CA GLU A 420 16.84 12.20 -35.87
C GLU A 420 18.29 12.03 -35.38
N ARG A 421 19.18 11.50 -36.24
CA ARG A 421 20.56 11.97 -36.58
C ARG A 421 21.41 11.02 -37.48
N GLY A 422 21.08 10.97 -38.78
CA GLY A 422 21.97 10.62 -39.89
C GLY A 422 21.85 9.20 -40.48
N ILE A 423 22.47 9.01 -41.65
CA ILE A 423 22.39 7.87 -42.60
C ILE A 423 22.54 6.44 -41.99
N ARG A 424 22.87 6.30 -40.70
CA ARG A 424 22.77 5.04 -39.94
C ARG A 424 21.35 4.73 -39.42
N GLU A 425 20.39 5.65 -39.51
CA GLU A 425 18.99 5.49 -39.07
C GLU A 425 18.12 4.58 -39.94
N MET A 426 18.62 4.16 -41.10
CA MET A 426 17.99 3.06 -41.82
C MET A 426 18.03 1.76 -41.00
N GLN A 427 18.83 1.66 -39.91
CA GLN A 427 18.99 0.44 -39.11
C GLN A 427 18.08 0.35 -37.87
N VAL A 428 17.48 1.45 -37.38
CA VAL A 428 16.62 1.45 -36.17
C VAL A 428 15.13 1.30 -36.51
N SER A 429 14.67 1.95 -37.60
CA SER A 429 13.41 1.53 -38.27
C SER A 429 13.51 0.06 -38.69
N ASN A 430 14.65 -0.37 -39.19
CA ASN A 430 14.89 -1.79 -39.46
C ASN A 430 14.97 -2.66 -38.22
N TYR A 431 15.21 -2.13 -37.00
CA TYR A 431 15.26 -2.91 -35.76
C TYR A 431 13.89 -3.13 -35.15
N TYR A 432 13.00 -2.13 -35.08
CA TYR A 432 11.60 -2.35 -34.70
C TYR A 432 10.80 -2.99 -35.82
N GLN A 433 11.09 -2.71 -37.09
CA GLN A 433 10.64 -3.57 -38.19
C GLN A 433 11.30 -4.94 -38.14
N ALA A 434 12.51 -5.11 -37.58
CA ALA A 434 13.07 -6.44 -37.32
C ALA A 434 12.49 -7.08 -36.05
N LEU A 435 11.98 -6.30 -35.09
CA LEU A 435 11.26 -6.79 -33.93
C LEU A 435 9.91 -7.28 -34.42
N ILE A 436 9.17 -6.47 -35.18
CA ILE A 436 7.96 -6.88 -35.92
C ILE A 436 8.26 -8.09 -36.83
N ARG A 437 9.35 -8.13 -37.60
CA ARG A 437 9.77 -9.31 -38.42
C ARG A 437 10.32 -10.49 -37.60
N LYS A 438 10.71 -10.30 -36.33
CA LYS A 438 11.12 -11.39 -35.40
C LYS A 438 9.93 -11.89 -34.59
N MET A 439 8.95 -11.02 -34.37
CA MET A 439 7.67 -11.29 -33.74
C MET A 439 6.78 -12.02 -34.74
N ASP A 440 6.81 -11.65 -36.02
CA ASP A 440 6.30 -12.41 -37.16
C ASP A 440 7.20 -13.65 -37.40
N LEU A 441 7.13 -14.61 -36.49
CA LEU A 441 7.91 -15.86 -36.48
C LEU A 441 7.66 -16.69 -37.74
N ASN A 442 6.50 -16.54 -38.36
CA ASN A 442 6.13 -17.23 -39.60
C ASN A 442 6.41 -16.43 -40.88
N CYS A 443 6.84 -15.17 -40.77
CA CYS A 443 7.15 -14.23 -41.85
C CYS A 443 5.98 -13.97 -42.83
N ASP A 444 4.73 -14.05 -42.37
CA ASP A 444 3.55 -13.88 -43.23
C ASP A 444 3.08 -12.42 -43.37
N GLY A 445 3.66 -11.50 -42.59
CA GLY A 445 3.33 -10.09 -42.60
C GLY A 445 2.14 -9.71 -41.69
N GLU A 446 1.57 -10.66 -40.95
CA GLU A 446 0.57 -10.46 -39.91
C GLU A 446 1.08 -10.98 -38.55
N LEU A 447 0.78 -10.29 -37.45
CA LEU A 447 1.11 -10.81 -36.13
C LEU A 447 -0.02 -11.69 -35.64
N SER A 448 0.21 -12.99 -35.53
CA SER A 448 -0.73 -13.88 -34.85
C SER A 448 -0.88 -13.48 -33.38
N GLY A 449 -2.00 -13.86 -32.76
CA GLY A 449 -2.20 -13.59 -31.35
C GLY A 449 -1.15 -14.22 -30.42
N HIS A 450 -0.53 -15.33 -30.84
CA HIS A 450 0.60 -15.93 -30.12
C HIS A 450 1.87 -15.08 -30.20
N GLU A 451 2.16 -14.51 -31.36
CA GLU A 451 3.32 -13.65 -31.60
C GLU A 451 3.18 -12.31 -30.89
N LEU A 452 1.97 -11.74 -30.86
CA LEU A 452 1.63 -10.59 -30.04
C LEU A 452 1.81 -10.89 -28.55
N HIS A 453 1.33 -12.04 -28.08
CA HIS A 453 1.50 -12.44 -26.68
C HIS A 453 2.98 -12.51 -26.27
N VAL A 454 3.83 -13.15 -27.08
CA VAL A 454 5.27 -13.24 -26.83
C VAL A 454 5.95 -11.87 -26.89
N ALA A 455 5.53 -11.02 -27.83
CA ALA A 455 6.11 -9.70 -28.03
C ALA A 455 5.79 -8.70 -26.90
N LEU A 456 4.54 -8.67 -26.45
CA LEU A 456 4.06 -7.77 -25.40
C LEU A 456 4.65 -8.12 -24.02
N GLN A 457 5.19 -9.33 -23.88
CA GLN A 457 5.89 -9.82 -22.70
C GLN A 457 7.42 -9.76 -22.81
N TYR A 458 7.96 -9.25 -23.93
CA TYR A 458 9.39 -9.21 -24.14
C TYR A 458 10.07 -8.28 -23.10
N PRO A 459 11.00 -8.80 -22.26
CA PRO A 459 11.50 -8.07 -21.09
C PRO A 459 12.58 -7.02 -21.41
N GLU A 460 13.12 -7.02 -22.63
CA GLU A 460 14.13 -6.03 -23.03
C GLU A 460 13.48 -4.70 -23.43
N MET A 461 14.23 -3.59 -23.28
CA MET A 461 13.85 -2.25 -23.76
C MET A 461 12.54 -1.66 -23.18
N ASP A 462 12.15 -2.05 -21.96
CA ASP A 462 10.98 -1.50 -21.26
C ASP A 462 9.64 -1.64 -22.04
N VAL A 463 9.55 -2.55 -23.02
CA VAL A 463 8.36 -2.75 -23.88
C VAL A 463 7.12 -3.06 -23.06
N ARG A 464 7.25 -3.91 -22.03
CA ARG A 464 6.20 -4.21 -21.05
C ARG A 464 5.56 -2.94 -20.48
N ASP A 465 6.40 -1.97 -20.12
CA ASP A 465 5.96 -0.75 -19.45
C ASP A 465 5.27 0.23 -20.39
N LEU A 466 5.73 0.31 -21.64
CA LEU A 466 5.07 1.07 -22.71
C LEU A 466 3.71 0.48 -23.06
N VAL A 467 3.65 -0.84 -23.23
CA VAL A 467 2.43 -1.59 -23.55
C VAL A 467 1.38 -1.45 -22.44
N ALA A 468 1.81 -1.52 -21.18
CA ALA A 468 0.94 -1.29 -20.04
C ALA A 468 0.44 0.16 -19.92
N GLY A 469 1.07 1.12 -20.62
CA GLY A 469 0.62 2.51 -20.73
C GLY A 469 -0.46 2.75 -21.80
N LEU A 470 -0.72 1.76 -22.65
CA LEU A 470 -1.77 1.88 -23.67
C LEU A 470 -3.16 1.88 -23.02
N VAL A 471 -4.04 2.75 -23.49
CA VAL A 471 -5.44 2.89 -23.08
C VAL A 471 -6.30 2.74 -24.33
N ILE A 472 -7.05 1.66 -24.42
CA ILE A 472 -7.74 1.29 -25.67
C ILE A 472 -9.24 1.38 -25.46
N LYS A 473 -9.95 2.09 -26.33
CA LYS A 473 -11.40 2.02 -26.41
C LYS A 473 -11.78 0.89 -27.35
N HIS A 474 -12.34 -0.18 -26.82
CA HIS A 474 -12.68 -1.38 -27.57
C HIS A 474 -13.96 -2.01 -27.02
N ASP A 475 -14.63 -2.80 -27.84
CA ASP A 475 -15.70 -3.67 -27.40
C ASP A 475 -15.20 -4.66 -26.33
N SER A 476 -15.90 -4.76 -25.20
CA SER A 476 -15.56 -5.71 -24.14
C SER A 476 -16.10 -7.11 -24.47
N GLU A 477 -15.36 -8.16 -24.10
CA GLU A 477 -15.75 -9.57 -24.24
C GLU A 477 -17.02 -9.90 -23.44
N TRP A 478 -17.35 -9.10 -22.41
CA TRP A 478 -18.43 -9.34 -21.45
C TRP A 478 -19.82 -8.80 -21.86
N SER A 479 -20.00 -8.48 -23.15
CA SER A 479 -21.21 -7.86 -23.72
C SER A 479 -21.88 -8.73 -24.79
N GLY A 480 -23.22 -8.70 -24.88
CA GLY A 480 -23.98 -9.29 -26.00
C GLY A 480 -24.07 -10.82 -26.08
N GLY A 481 -23.30 -11.57 -25.28
CA GLY A 481 -23.36 -13.03 -25.20
C GLY A 481 -23.03 -13.74 -26.52
N SER A 482 -23.31 -15.05 -26.57
CA SER A 482 -22.98 -15.94 -27.70
C SER A 482 -23.79 -15.67 -28.97
N SER A 483 -24.93 -14.99 -28.84
CA SER A 483 -25.78 -14.61 -29.98
C SER A 483 -25.29 -13.37 -30.73
N HIS A 484 -24.34 -12.62 -30.17
CA HIS A 484 -23.85 -11.41 -30.80
C HIS A 484 -23.06 -11.71 -32.08
N LEU A 485 -23.28 -10.93 -33.13
CA LEU A 485 -22.70 -11.18 -34.47
C LEU A 485 -21.17 -11.28 -34.46
N ARG A 486 -20.49 -10.53 -33.58
CA ARG A 486 -19.03 -10.54 -33.43
C ARG A 486 -18.41 -11.90 -33.07
N TRP A 487 -19.19 -12.83 -32.52
CA TRP A 487 -18.74 -14.18 -32.16
C TRP A 487 -19.02 -15.21 -33.26
N THR A 488 -19.70 -14.83 -34.34
CA THR A 488 -20.18 -15.75 -35.37
C THR A 488 -19.04 -16.54 -36.02
N ASP A 489 -17.98 -15.86 -36.45
CA ASP A 489 -16.85 -16.49 -37.12
C ASP A 489 -16.11 -17.45 -36.17
N TYR A 490 -15.80 -16.96 -34.96
CA TYR A 490 -15.10 -17.71 -33.92
C TYR A 490 -15.83 -19.03 -33.57
N LEU A 491 -17.13 -18.95 -33.32
CA LEU A 491 -17.94 -20.11 -32.94
C LEU A 491 -18.16 -21.09 -34.11
N LYS A 492 -18.10 -20.61 -35.35
CA LYS A 492 -18.26 -21.43 -36.56
C LYS A 492 -17.01 -22.26 -36.86
N ASN A 493 -15.82 -21.75 -36.52
CA ASN A 493 -14.55 -22.40 -36.78
C ASN A 493 -14.17 -23.46 -35.72
N MET A 494 -14.95 -23.61 -34.66
CA MET A 494 -14.72 -24.58 -33.58
C MET A 494 -15.39 -25.95 -33.82
N ASP A 495 -14.83 -26.98 -33.17
CA ASP A 495 -15.51 -28.27 -33.02
C ASP A 495 -16.90 -28.09 -32.37
N MET A 496 -17.86 -28.90 -32.79
CA MET A 496 -19.26 -28.76 -32.38
C MET A 496 -19.43 -28.84 -30.85
N LEU A 497 -18.74 -29.76 -30.17
CA LEU A 497 -18.86 -29.91 -28.72
C LEU A 497 -18.22 -28.73 -27.98
N LEU A 498 -17.07 -28.26 -28.47
CA LEU A 498 -16.41 -27.09 -27.90
C LEU A 498 -17.26 -25.83 -28.10
N SER A 499 -17.85 -25.66 -29.29
CA SER A 499 -18.72 -24.52 -29.60
C SER A 499 -19.96 -24.46 -28.68
N GLY A 500 -20.54 -25.61 -28.32
CA GLY A 500 -21.68 -25.68 -27.40
C GLY A 500 -21.33 -25.20 -26.00
N TYR A 501 -20.18 -25.64 -25.48
CA TYR A 501 -19.64 -25.16 -24.22
C TYR A 501 -19.34 -23.66 -24.26
N VAL A 502 -18.60 -23.18 -25.26
CA VAL A 502 -18.21 -21.76 -25.37
C VAL A 502 -19.42 -20.84 -25.50
N ARG A 503 -20.48 -21.26 -26.21
CA ARG A 503 -21.75 -20.50 -26.26
C ARG A 503 -22.34 -20.33 -24.86
N THR A 504 -22.47 -21.43 -24.13
CA THR A 504 -22.99 -21.42 -22.76
C THR A 504 -22.12 -20.55 -21.86
N TRP A 505 -20.80 -20.67 -21.97
CA TRP A 505 -19.85 -19.87 -21.20
C TRP A 505 -19.99 -18.37 -21.51
N LEU A 506 -20.06 -17.97 -22.78
CA LEU A 506 -20.26 -16.57 -23.18
C LEU A 506 -21.56 -16.00 -22.60
N ASP A 507 -22.66 -16.74 -22.68
CA ASP A 507 -23.96 -16.32 -22.15
C ASP A 507 -23.96 -16.22 -20.61
N LYS A 508 -23.18 -17.08 -19.94
CA LYS A 508 -23.05 -17.06 -18.47
C LYS A 508 -22.08 -16.00 -17.98
N MET A 509 -21.09 -15.60 -18.76
CA MET A 509 -20.16 -14.53 -18.39
C MET A 509 -20.70 -13.13 -18.67
N GLU A 510 -21.58 -12.99 -19.67
CA GLU A 510 -22.24 -11.74 -20.02
C GLU A 510 -22.84 -11.04 -18.78
N TRP A 511 -22.56 -9.75 -18.66
CA TRP A 511 -23.15 -8.90 -17.63
C TRP A 511 -23.40 -7.46 -18.09
N MET A 512 -22.64 -6.96 -19.07
CA MET A 512 -22.64 -5.54 -19.45
C MET A 512 -23.99 -5.07 -19.97
N SER A 513 -24.71 -5.89 -20.74
CA SER A 513 -26.03 -5.56 -21.28
C SER A 513 -27.10 -5.37 -20.20
N GLN A 514 -26.79 -5.68 -18.93
CA GLN A 514 -27.70 -5.57 -17.79
C GLN A 514 -27.31 -4.43 -16.82
N VAL A 515 -26.22 -3.71 -17.09
CA VAL A 515 -25.64 -2.74 -16.14
C VAL A 515 -25.34 -1.41 -16.83
N PRO A 516 -26.12 -0.34 -16.56
CA PRO A 516 -25.74 1.01 -16.96
C PRO A 516 -24.42 1.44 -16.31
N PRO A 517 -23.53 2.15 -17.03
CA PRO A 517 -23.71 2.70 -18.38
C PRO A 517 -23.24 1.77 -19.53
N PHE A 518 -23.06 0.47 -19.29
CA PHE A 518 -22.53 -0.50 -20.27
C PHE A 518 -23.61 -1.14 -21.16
N ASP A 519 -24.88 -0.92 -20.84
CA ASP A 519 -26.05 -1.55 -21.45
C ASP A 519 -26.32 -1.12 -22.89
N GLU A 520 -25.64 -0.08 -23.37
CA GLU A 520 -25.75 0.40 -24.76
C GLU A 520 -24.94 -0.41 -25.78
N GLY A 521 -24.10 -1.36 -25.32
CA GLY A 521 -23.30 -2.21 -26.22
C GLY A 521 -22.22 -1.45 -27.01
N LYS A 522 -21.75 -0.31 -26.50
CA LYS A 522 -20.72 0.51 -27.12
C LYS A 522 -19.31 0.12 -26.64
N PRO A 523 -18.26 0.37 -27.46
CA PRO A 523 -16.89 0.30 -27.01
C PRO A 523 -16.63 1.15 -25.77
N VAL A 524 -15.88 0.60 -24.82
CA VAL A 524 -15.49 1.27 -23.57
C VAL A 524 -13.98 1.38 -23.48
N TRP A 525 -13.49 2.31 -22.67
CA TRP A 525 -12.06 2.41 -22.39
C TRP A 525 -11.61 1.30 -21.46
N HIS A 526 -10.51 0.66 -21.82
CA HIS A 526 -9.79 -0.33 -21.03
C HIS A 526 -8.43 0.25 -20.64
N MET A 527 -8.02 0.04 -19.39
CA MET A 527 -6.68 0.41 -18.91
C MET A 527 -6.03 -0.77 -18.19
N HIS A 528 -4.72 -0.93 -18.33
CA HIS A 528 -3.99 -1.95 -17.59
C HIS A 528 -4.20 -1.74 -16.08
N PRO A 529 -4.82 -2.70 -15.35
CA PRO A 529 -5.28 -2.47 -13.98
C PRO A 529 -4.19 -2.00 -13.02
N VAL A 530 -3.04 -2.67 -13.02
CA VAL A 530 -1.92 -2.34 -12.13
C VAL A 530 -1.23 -1.02 -12.52
N LYS A 531 -0.77 -0.87 -13.77
CA LYS A 531 -0.02 0.30 -14.24
C LYS A 531 -0.84 1.60 -14.15
N PHE A 532 -2.11 1.57 -14.57
CA PHE A 532 -2.97 2.75 -14.57
C PHE A 532 -3.30 3.20 -13.13
N LEU A 533 -3.72 2.27 -12.28
CA LEU A 533 -4.04 2.59 -10.89
C LEU A 533 -2.79 3.09 -10.14
N ASP A 534 -1.62 2.47 -10.35
CA ASP A 534 -0.37 2.94 -9.77
C ASP A 534 -0.06 4.40 -10.16
N ALA A 535 -0.33 4.79 -11.41
CA ALA A 535 -0.06 6.13 -11.91
C ALA A 535 -0.93 7.22 -11.26
N ILE A 536 -2.18 6.89 -10.90
CA ILE A 536 -3.12 7.82 -10.23
C ILE A 536 -3.16 7.65 -8.70
N ALA A 537 -2.38 6.72 -8.15
CA ALA A 537 -2.25 6.50 -6.73
C ALA A 537 -1.71 7.75 -6.05
N VAL A 538 -2.27 8.09 -4.88
CA VAL A 538 -1.53 9.01 -4.00
C VAL A 538 -0.31 8.24 -3.55
N LYS A 539 0.83 8.60 -4.14
CA LYS A 539 2.12 8.18 -3.67
C LYS A 539 2.37 8.99 -2.41
N ASP A 540 2.32 8.32 -1.27
CA ASP A 540 2.84 8.88 -0.02
C ASP A 540 4.38 8.82 0.01
N ALA A 541 5.02 8.50 -1.11
CA ALA A 541 6.45 8.67 -1.26
C ALA A 541 6.81 10.16 -1.12
N GLY A 542 7.89 10.43 -0.39
CA GLY A 542 8.26 11.80 -0.05
C GLY A 542 7.65 12.35 1.25
N ARG A 543 6.86 11.57 2.01
CA ARG A 543 6.26 12.05 3.28
C ARG A 543 6.16 10.97 4.37
N ILE A 544 6.29 11.41 5.61
CA ILE A 544 5.96 10.64 6.82
C ILE A 544 4.44 10.46 6.88
N THR A 545 3.97 9.24 7.15
CA THR A 545 2.53 8.93 7.27
C THR A 545 2.15 8.48 8.68
N VAL A 546 0.85 8.51 8.99
CA VAL A 546 0.31 7.98 10.25
C VAL A 546 0.64 6.50 10.42
N SER A 547 0.59 5.70 9.35
CA SER A 547 0.92 4.27 9.42
C SER A 547 2.37 4.03 9.81
N MET A 548 3.31 4.87 9.33
CA MET A 548 4.71 4.83 9.74
C MET A 548 4.85 5.18 11.24
N LEU A 549 4.22 6.27 11.70
CA LEU A 549 4.26 6.66 13.11
C LEU A 549 3.56 5.66 14.03
N ARG A 550 2.52 4.98 13.56
CA ARG A 550 1.79 3.93 14.29
C ARG A 550 2.67 2.68 14.53
N LYS A 551 3.66 2.41 13.68
CA LYS A 551 4.70 1.39 13.93
C LYS A 551 5.62 1.78 15.10
N ILE A 552 5.79 3.07 15.37
CA ILE A 552 6.58 3.57 16.50
C ILE A 552 5.75 3.58 17.78
N TRP A 553 4.56 4.21 17.74
CA TRP A 553 3.61 4.25 18.85
C TRP A 553 2.45 3.30 18.61
N THR A 554 2.64 2.03 18.98
CA THR A 554 1.78 0.92 18.58
C THR A 554 0.42 0.84 19.29
N SER A 555 0.17 1.66 20.32
CA SER A 555 -1.08 1.62 21.09
C SER A 555 -1.96 2.84 20.80
N GLU A 556 -3.14 2.61 20.23
CA GLU A 556 -4.16 3.64 20.00
C GLU A 556 -4.71 4.24 21.30
N ASN A 557 -4.70 3.47 22.40
CA ASN A 557 -5.10 3.93 23.72
C ASN A 557 -4.12 4.97 24.30
N ASN A 558 -2.86 4.94 23.87
CA ASN A 558 -1.84 5.86 24.34
C ASN A 558 -1.75 7.13 23.48
N VAL A 559 -1.95 6.99 22.16
CA VAL A 559 -1.94 8.13 21.23
C VAL A 559 -2.87 7.81 20.06
N SER A 560 -3.78 8.73 19.74
CA SER A 560 -4.75 8.56 18.65
C SER A 560 -4.12 8.83 17.28
N ASP A 561 -4.71 8.29 16.22
CA ASP A 561 -4.28 8.57 14.83
C ASP A 561 -4.40 10.05 14.48
N SER A 562 -5.35 10.78 15.08
CA SER A 562 -5.49 12.23 14.89
C SER A 562 -4.29 13.01 15.46
N VAL A 563 -3.72 12.57 16.59
CA VAL A 563 -2.50 13.17 17.13
C VAL A 563 -1.31 12.83 16.25
N LEU A 564 -1.17 11.57 15.83
CA LEU A 564 -0.09 11.15 14.93
C LEU A 564 -0.18 11.86 13.56
N GLN A 565 -1.37 12.16 13.06
CA GLN A 565 -1.54 12.94 11.83
C GLN A 565 -0.97 14.34 11.99
N GLN A 566 -1.27 15.04 13.10
CA GLN A 566 -0.70 16.36 13.38
C GLN A 566 0.83 16.31 13.52
N VAL A 567 1.39 15.22 14.07
CA VAL A 567 2.84 15.00 14.12
C VAL A 567 3.41 14.84 12.71
N ALA A 568 2.80 13.98 11.89
CA ALA A 568 3.22 13.74 10.52
C ALA A 568 3.18 15.02 9.68
N ASP A 569 2.08 15.77 9.75
CA ASP A 569 1.88 17.02 9.02
C ASP A 569 2.97 18.05 9.35
N GLU A 570 3.23 18.26 10.65
CA GLU A 570 4.24 19.24 11.08
C GLU A 570 5.66 18.77 10.76
N LEU A 571 5.98 17.48 10.85
CA LEU A 571 7.29 16.99 10.44
C LEU A 571 7.50 17.13 8.94
N ASN A 572 6.52 16.74 8.13
CA ASN A 572 6.55 16.86 6.67
C ASN A 572 6.76 18.30 6.21
N ALA A 573 6.16 19.26 6.91
CA ALA A 573 6.34 20.69 6.62
C ALA A 573 7.77 21.20 6.89
N ASN A 574 8.61 20.44 7.60
CA ASN A 574 9.90 20.90 8.10
C ASN A 574 11.07 19.95 7.80
N LEU A 575 10.90 18.91 6.97
CA LEU A 575 11.95 17.92 6.68
C LEU A 575 13.23 18.58 6.14
N ASP A 576 13.13 19.44 5.14
CA ASP A 576 14.29 20.15 4.60
C ASP A 576 14.76 21.27 5.53
N LEU A 577 13.81 22.08 6.03
CA LEU A 577 14.12 23.26 6.85
C LEU A 577 14.93 22.91 8.10
N CYS A 578 14.66 21.76 8.70
CA CYS A 578 15.31 21.28 9.93
C CYS A 578 16.26 20.11 9.69
N HIS A 579 16.70 19.88 8.45
CA HIS A 579 17.70 18.86 8.12
C HIS A 579 17.33 17.44 8.60
N LEU A 580 16.08 17.02 8.36
CA LEU A 580 15.58 15.66 8.54
C LEU A 580 15.40 14.92 7.21
N ASN A 581 16.02 15.42 6.14
CA ASN A 581 15.85 15.00 4.75
C ASN A 581 16.71 13.79 4.31
N THR A 582 17.09 12.92 5.24
CA THR A 582 17.63 11.59 4.93
C THR A 582 17.04 10.56 5.88
N GLU A 583 17.00 9.29 5.47
CA GLU A 583 16.49 8.21 6.31
C GLU A 583 17.24 8.11 7.64
N GLU A 584 18.57 8.23 7.63
CA GLU A 584 19.41 8.12 8.82
C GLU A 584 19.08 9.22 9.83
N ARG A 585 18.97 10.47 9.35
CA ARG A 585 18.62 11.62 10.20
C ARG A 585 17.26 11.42 10.83
N LEU A 586 16.28 10.95 10.05
CA LEU A 586 14.93 10.72 10.54
C LEU A 586 14.87 9.57 11.56
N TYR A 587 15.58 8.46 11.34
CA TYR A 587 15.65 7.37 12.31
C TYR A 587 16.31 7.82 13.63
N HIS A 588 17.41 8.57 13.56
CA HIS A 588 18.08 9.10 14.75
C HIS A 588 17.17 10.06 15.52
N PHE A 589 16.52 11.00 14.83
CA PHE A 589 15.57 11.94 15.43
C PHE A 589 14.44 11.20 16.15
N MET A 590 13.79 10.26 15.47
CA MET A 590 12.66 9.50 16.02
C MET A 590 13.06 8.58 17.18
N ALA A 591 14.25 7.98 17.13
CA ALA A 591 14.77 7.16 18.22
C ALA A 591 14.96 7.96 19.52
N GLN A 592 15.45 9.20 19.40
CA GLN A 592 15.59 10.12 20.53
C GLN A 592 14.24 10.58 21.06
N VAL A 593 13.35 11.03 20.17
CA VAL A 593 11.99 11.48 20.50
C VAL A 593 11.16 10.38 21.19
N TYR A 594 11.20 9.16 20.65
CA TYR A 594 10.47 8.04 21.24
C TYR A 594 10.99 7.71 22.64
N GLN A 595 12.30 7.86 22.87
CA GLN A 595 12.84 7.65 24.21
C GLN A 595 12.39 8.73 25.20
N GLU A 596 12.26 10.00 24.78
CA GLU A 596 11.78 11.08 25.67
C GLU A 596 10.29 10.98 25.97
N THR A 597 9.49 10.69 24.94
CA THR A 597 8.02 10.66 25.06
C THR A 597 7.49 9.33 25.59
N GLY A 598 8.26 8.27 25.39
CA GLY A 598 7.90 6.89 25.74
C GLY A 598 6.71 6.35 24.93
N PRO A 599 6.29 5.10 25.22
CA PRO A 599 5.16 4.47 24.54
C PRO A 599 3.81 5.15 24.82
N LYS A 600 3.74 6.02 25.84
CA LYS A 600 2.56 6.81 26.23
C LYS A 600 2.48 8.17 25.53
N PHE A 601 3.43 8.51 24.66
CA PHE A 601 3.48 9.81 23.97
C PHE A 601 3.36 11.00 24.95
N SER A 602 4.08 10.96 26.07
CA SER A 602 3.98 11.99 27.10
C SER A 602 4.84 13.20 26.76
N ILE A 603 4.19 14.34 26.51
CA ILE A 603 4.85 15.61 26.11
C ILE A 603 4.98 16.63 27.25
N ILE A 604 4.62 16.26 28.48
CA ILE A 604 4.80 17.09 29.68
C ILE A 604 5.37 16.18 30.76
N GLU A 605 6.48 16.57 31.39
CA GLU A 605 6.98 15.81 32.53
C GLU A 605 6.07 15.96 33.76
N SER A 606 6.00 14.91 34.57
CA SER A 606 5.29 14.92 35.85
C SER A 606 6.28 14.75 36.99
N PHE A 607 6.04 15.47 38.08
CA PHE A 607 6.80 15.37 39.33
C PHE A 607 6.06 14.55 40.39
N ASP A 608 5.12 13.71 40.01
CA ASP A 608 4.37 12.86 40.94
C ASP A 608 5.21 11.65 41.40
N TYR A 609 6.26 11.95 42.15
CA TYR A 609 7.20 10.97 42.72
C TYR A 609 6.86 10.66 44.17
N SER A 610 7.05 9.40 44.59
CA SER A 610 7.00 9.04 46.01
C SER A 610 8.15 9.69 46.77
N ALA A 611 7.94 9.96 48.06
CA ALA A 611 8.97 10.48 48.95
C ALA A 611 10.29 9.71 48.83
N SER A 612 10.22 8.37 48.89
CA SER A 612 11.38 7.47 48.78
C SER A 612 12.13 7.52 47.45
N ARG A 613 11.52 8.04 46.38
CA ARG A 613 12.13 8.07 45.03
C ARG A 613 12.87 9.37 44.77
N LEU A 614 12.55 10.45 45.49
CA LEU A 614 13.12 11.78 45.25
C LEU A 614 14.65 11.83 45.38
N PRO A 615 15.30 11.23 46.40
CA PRO A 615 16.77 11.25 46.49
C PRO A 615 17.44 10.50 45.34
N ASN A 616 16.80 9.49 44.77
CA ASN A 616 17.39 8.76 43.65
C ASN A 616 17.42 9.59 42.36
N LEU A 617 16.53 10.57 42.23
CA LEU A 617 16.35 11.35 41.00
C LEU A 617 17.04 12.72 41.06
N PHE A 618 16.99 13.40 42.20
CA PHE A 618 17.37 14.80 42.30
C PHE A 618 18.44 15.02 43.36
N LEU A 619 19.52 15.73 42.99
CA LEU A 619 20.61 16.04 43.90
C LEU A 619 20.13 16.80 45.15
N TYR A 620 19.17 17.72 45.00
CA TYR A 620 18.60 18.46 46.12
C TYR A 620 18.12 17.52 47.23
N TYR A 621 17.26 16.55 46.91
CA TYR A 621 16.71 15.62 47.90
C TYR A 621 17.72 14.60 48.42
N ARG A 622 18.89 14.44 47.77
CA ARG A 622 20.03 13.70 48.36
C ARG A 622 20.72 14.49 49.46
N LEU A 623 20.79 15.80 49.30
CA LEU A 623 21.40 16.72 50.26
C LEU A 623 20.42 17.15 51.37
N HIS A 624 19.12 17.06 51.09
CA HIS A 624 18.00 17.45 51.98
C HIS A 624 16.97 16.30 52.11
N PRO A 625 17.36 15.13 52.65
CA PRO A 625 16.50 13.95 52.72
C PRO A 625 15.27 14.15 53.61
N GLU A 626 15.30 15.07 54.56
CA GLU A 626 14.17 15.43 55.42
C GLU A 626 12.99 16.02 54.64
N GLU A 627 13.26 16.70 53.52
CA GLU A 627 12.23 17.37 52.72
C GLU A 627 11.48 16.39 51.78
N GLN A 628 11.99 15.17 51.60
CA GLN A 628 11.37 14.18 50.71
C GLN A 628 9.97 13.76 51.18
N LEU A 629 9.74 13.72 52.50
CA LEU A 629 8.44 13.38 53.09
C LEU A 629 7.44 14.53 53.00
N LEU A 630 7.92 15.78 52.88
CA LEU A 630 7.09 16.96 52.73
C LEU A 630 6.57 17.08 51.30
N ASP A 631 7.45 16.86 50.33
CA ASP A 631 7.14 17.14 48.92
C ASP A 631 6.74 15.90 48.13
N GLY A 632 7.25 14.71 48.48
CA GLY A 632 6.93 13.48 47.77
C GLY A 632 5.55 12.94 48.13
N ARG A 633 4.98 12.12 47.23
CA ARG A 633 3.72 11.41 47.49
C ARG A 633 3.91 10.43 48.65
N THR A 634 2.98 10.49 49.60
CA THR A 634 2.87 9.58 50.75
C THR A 634 1.45 9.01 50.82
N GLU A 635 1.16 8.17 51.81
CA GLU A 635 -0.20 7.70 52.07
C GLU A 635 -1.14 8.84 52.51
N ASN A 636 -0.58 9.91 53.10
CA ASN A 636 -1.34 11.00 53.71
C ASN A 636 -1.56 12.20 52.78
N HIS A 637 -0.74 12.36 51.74
CA HIS A 637 -0.91 13.45 50.77
C HIS A 637 -0.29 13.13 49.40
N LYS A 638 -0.77 13.86 48.38
CA LYS A 638 -0.21 13.83 47.03
C LYS A 638 1.14 14.55 46.99
N ALA A 639 1.95 14.24 45.97
CA ALA A 639 3.21 14.95 45.75
C ALA A 639 2.98 16.45 45.50
N ASN A 640 3.77 17.29 46.16
CA ASN A 640 3.88 18.71 45.85
C ASN A 640 4.80 18.91 44.64
N GLN A 641 4.24 18.66 43.46
CA GLN A 641 4.98 18.68 42.19
C GLN A 641 5.67 20.01 41.91
N VAL A 642 5.07 21.13 42.32
CA VAL A 642 5.64 22.48 42.16
C VAL A 642 6.92 22.62 42.98
N ASN A 643 6.88 22.26 44.26
CA ASN A 643 8.06 22.28 45.13
C ASN A 643 9.15 21.34 44.60
N ILE A 644 8.79 20.14 44.17
CA ILE A 644 9.75 19.18 43.59
C ILE A 644 10.44 19.78 42.37
N ALA A 645 9.69 20.35 41.43
CA ALA A 645 10.26 20.95 40.22
C ALA A 645 11.16 22.16 40.55
N ASN A 646 10.72 23.04 41.43
CA ASN A 646 11.50 24.21 41.87
C ASN A 646 12.80 23.82 42.58
N LYS A 647 12.78 22.77 43.41
CA LYS A 647 13.99 22.24 44.06
C LYS A 647 14.90 21.45 43.12
N ALA A 648 14.33 20.76 42.14
CA ALA A 648 15.09 20.00 41.15
C ALA A 648 15.80 20.89 40.10
N TYR A 649 15.16 21.99 39.70
CA TYR A 649 15.60 22.82 38.58
C TYR A 649 15.85 24.29 38.92
N GLY A 650 15.58 24.74 40.14
CA GLY A 650 15.90 26.09 40.59
C GLY A 650 17.39 26.39 40.42
N GLY A 651 17.72 27.57 39.90
CA GLY A 651 19.11 27.98 39.64
C GLY A 651 19.78 27.30 38.44
N ARG A 652 19.08 26.46 37.67
CA ARG A 652 19.63 25.73 36.50
C ARG A 652 19.07 26.27 35.19
N ASN A 653 19.82 26.18 34.09
CA ASN A 653 19.35 26.51 32.74
C ASN A 653 18.64 27.87 32.63
N GLY A 654 19.16 28.89 33.32
CA GLY A 654 18.59 30.25 33.33
C GLY A 654 17.42 30.48 34.29
N ASN A 655 16.99 29.46 35.05
CA ASN A 655 15.99 29.60 36.12
C ASN A 655 16.55 30.45 37.24
N HIS A 656 15.91 31.58 37.53
CA HIS A 656 16.35 32.54 38.54
C HIS A 656 15.19 33.10 39.38
N MET A 657 13.94 32.94 38.94
CA MET A 657 12.76 33.29 39.74
C MET A 657 12.28 32.09 40.57
N PRO A 658 11.56 32.32 41.69
CA PRO A 658 11.21 31.26 42.63
C PRO A 658 10.43 30.07 42.04
N ASN A 659 9.62 30.30 41.00
CA ASN A 659 8.76 29.29 40.40
C ASN A 659 9.26 28.75 39.05
N ASP A 660 10.45 29.16 38.61
CA ASP A 660 10.96 28.82 37.28
C ASP A 660 11.16 27.32 37.07
N GLY A 661 11.47 26.56 38.13
CA GLY A 661 11.65 25.13 38.01
C GLY A 661 10.35 24.42 37.61
N TRP A 662 9.21 24.88 38.13
CA TRP A 662 7.89 24.41 37.72
C TRP A 662 7.47 24.99 36.38
N ASP A 663 7.59 26.30 36.19
CA ASP A 663 7.06 26.99 35.00
C ASP A 663 7.79 26.55 33.74
N TYR A 664 9.10 26.33 33.80
CA TYR A 664 9.94 25.87 32.68
C TYR A 664 10.35 24.40 32.78
N ARG A 665 9.52 23.56 33.40
CA ARG A 665 9.67 22.11 33.33
C ARG A 665 9.60 21.60 31.88
N GLY A 666 10.11 20.39 31.66
CA GLY A 666 10.09 19.60 30.44
C GLY A 666 8.72 19.56 29.76
N ARG A 667 8.70 20.10 28.54
CA ARG A 667 7.55 20.03 27.63
C ARG A 667 7.98 19.71 26.20
N GLY A 668 7.03 19.26 25.40
CA GLY A 668 7.20 18.92 23.99
C GLY A 668 7.86 17.56 23.78
N MET A 669 8.06 17.20 22.51
CA MET A 669 8.53 15.86 22.12
C MET A 669 10.00 15.57 22.49
N LYS A 670 10.76 16.60 22.87
CA LYS A 670 12.16 16.49 23.31
C LYS A 670 12.39 16.89 24.77
N GLN A 671 11.32 17.21 25.51
CA GLN A 671 11.35 17.64 26.92
C GLN A 671 12.21 18.92 27.14
N LEU A 672 11.85 20.02 26.46
CA LEU A 672 12.50 21.33 26.59
C LEU A 672 12.38 21.85 28.03
N THR A 673 13.51 22.13 28.69
CA THR A 673 13.58 22.41 30.14
C THR A 673 14.46 23.62 30.46
N GLY A 674 13.97 24.54 31.29
CA GLY A 674 14.66 25.71 31.83
C GLY A 674 14.43 27.01 31.04
N ARG A 675 14.25 28.12 31.75
CA ARG A 675 13.88 29.45 31.20
C ARG A 675 14.74 29.87 30.01
N TYR A 676 16.06 29.67 30.09
CA TYR A 676 16.98 30.00 28.99
C TYR A 676 16.59 29.29 27.69
N ASN A 677 16.25 28.00 27.76
CA ASN A 677 15.93 27.22 26.58
C ASN A 677 14.59 27.62 25.96
N TYR A 678 13.60 28.03 26.77
CA TYR A 678 12.33 28.57 26.29
C TYR A 678 12.51 29.93 25.60
N ARG A 679 13.35 30.82 26.15
CA ARG A 679 13.72 32.08 25.50
C ARG A 679 14.40 31.86 24.15
N VAL A 680 15.34 30.92 24.10
CA VAL A 680 16.06 30.62 22.85
C VAL A 680 15.12 29.98 21.82
N PHE A 681 14.16 29.13 22.26
CA PHE A 681 13.14 28.59 21.37
C PHE A 681 12.23 29.68 20.80
N THR A 682 11.85 30.69 21.61
CA THR A 682 11.11 31.88 21.15
C THR A 682 11.83 32.60 20.03
N GLN A 683 13.12 32.90 20.22
CA GLN A 683 13.94 33.58 19.23
C GLN A 683 14.09 32.75 17.94
N TYR A 684 14.29 31.44 18.08
CA TYR A 684 14.40 30.54 16.94
C TYR A 684 13.07 30.44 16.18
N SER A 685 11.95 30.30 16.90
CA SER A 685 10.63 30.16 16.26
C SER A 685 10.24 31.39 15.46
N SER A 686 10.50 32.58 16.02
CA SER A 686 10.30 33.84 15.30
C SER A 686 11.18 33.93 14.04
N LYS A 687 12.45 33.52 14.13
CA LYS A 687 13.40 33.58 13.01
C LYS A 687 13.08 32.57 11.91
N VAL A 688 12.77 31.33 12.27
CA VAL A 688 12.69 30.20 11.32
C VAL A 688 11.27 30.01 10.80
N TRP A 689 10.26 30.21 11.64
CA TRP A 689 8.86 30.02 11.29
C TRP A 689 8.02 31.31 11.25
N GLY A 690 8.62 32.46 11.55
CA GLY A 690 7.90 33.74 11.54
C GLY A 690 6.84 33.87 12.64
N GLU A 691 6.94 33.08 13.72
CA GLU A 691 5.95 33.10 14.80
C GLU A 691 6.10 34.32 15.71
N SER A 692 4.97 34.81 16.21
CA SER A 692 4.88 35.88 17.21
C SER A 692 4.56 35.33 18.62
N LEU A 693 4.81 34.04 18.86
CA LEU A 693 4.59 33.40 20.16
C LEU A 693 5.81 33.60 21.06
N ASP A 694 5.56 33.93 22.33
CA ASP A 694 6.61 34.04 23.35
C ASP A 694 6.50 32.87 24.33
N PHE A 695 7.41 31.90 24.19
CA PHE A 695 7.48 30.72 25.05
C PHE A 695 8.23 31.00 26.37
N GLU A 696 8.98 32.09 26.49
CA GLU A 696 9.52 32.50 27.79
C GLU A 696 8.42 33.11 28.66
N GLU A 697 7.55 33.94 28.07
CA GLU A 697 6.40 34.51 28.76
C GLU A 697 5.30 33.47 29.03
N GLN A 698 5.02 32.59 28.07
CA GLN A 698 3.96 31.58 28.13
C GLN A 698 4.49 30.16 27.85
N PRO A 699 5.22 29.53 28.80
CA PRO A 699 5.88 28.25 28.58
C PRO A 699 4.92 27.06 28.30
N GLU A 700 3.67 27.15 28.71
CA GLU A 700 2.63 26.17 28.40
C GLU A 700 2.32 26.05 26.90
N LEU A 701 2.64 27.06 26.09
CA LEU A 701 2.43 27.05 24.64
C LEU A 701 3.17 25.89 23.94
N VAL A 702 4.30 25.42 24.50
CA VAL A 702 5.03 24.26 23.98
C VAL A 702 4.18 22.99 24.00
N SER A 703 3.26 22.89 24.96
CA SER A 703 2.38 21.73 25.15
C SER A 703 0.91 21.99 24.81
N SER A 704 0.54 23.22 24.43
CA SER A 704 -0.85 23.58 24.11
C SER A 704 -1.31 23.06 22.74
N SER A 705 -0.36 22.70 21.87
CA SER A 705 -0.64 22.06 20.58
C SER A 705 0.47 21.08 20.17
N ILE A 706 0.10 20.06 19.40
CA ILE A 706 1.07 19.09 18.84
C ILE A 706 2.07 19.79 17.92
N LYS A 707 1.62 20.79 17.15
CA LYS A 707 2.48 21.63 16.33
C LYS A 707 3.67 22.19 17.12
N GLN A 708 3.41 22.83 18.26
CA GLN A 708 4.50 23.41 19.08
C GLN A 708 5.34 22.34 19.78
N ALA A 709 4.74 21.22 20.16
CA ALA A 709 5.46 20.09 20.72
C ALA A 709 6.47 19.50 19.73
N VAL A 710 6.10 19.38 18.44
CA VAL A 710 6.98 18.94 17.35
C VAL A 710 8.06 19.98 17.07
N ARG A 711 7.69 21.26 16.91
CA ARG A 711 8.63 22.36 16.64
C ARG A 711 9.70 22.50 17.71
N SER A 712 9.36 22.27 18.99
CA SER A 712 10.36 22.29 20.07
C SER A 712 11.44 21.22 19.90
N ALA A 713 11.09 20.05 19.36
CA ALA A 713 12.05 18.98 19.06
C ALA A 713 12.87 19.29 17.81
N LEU A 714 12.24 19.82 16.76
CA LEU A 714 12.90 20.26 15.53
C LEU A 714 13.92 21.38 15.80
N PHE A 715 13.54 22.37 16.60
CA PHE A 715 14.41 23.43 17.08
C PHE A 715 15.68 22.87 17.74
N PHE A 716 15.51 21.93 18.68
CA PHE A 716 16.64 21.34 19.39
C PHE A 716 17.55 20.58 18.41
N TRP A 717 16.96 19.81 17.51
CA TRP A 717 17.69 19.05 16.49
C TRP A 717 18.55 19.94 15.60
N ASP A 718 17.95 21.00 15.06
CA ASP A 718 18.60 21.91 14.12
C ASP A 718 19.64 22.80 14.81
N ARG A 719 19.27 23.45 15.92
CA ARG A 719 20.15 24.36 16.67
C ARG A 719 21.46 23.71 17.08
N TYR A 720 21.40 22.47 17.54
CA TYR A 720 22.58 21.73 18.01
C TYR A 720 23.23 20.90 16.91
N GLU A 721 22.82 21.10 15.66
CA GLU A 721 23.36 20.47 14.46
C GLU A 721 23.44 18.94 14.57
N LEU A 722 22.41 18.33 15.19
CA LEU A 722 22.42 16.89 15.46
C LEU A 722 22.41 16.05 14.18
N TYR A 723 21.89 16.62 13.08
CA TYR A 723 21.96 16.03 11.75
C TYR A 723 23.39 15.73 11.29
N LYS A 724 24.38 16.58 11.62
CA LYS A 724 25.80 16.33 11.27
C LYS A 724 26.35 15.09 11.98
N LYS A 725 25.85 14.79 13.19
CA LYS A 725 26.23 13.58 13.93
C LYS A 725 25.52 12.36 13.37
N ALA A 726 24.26 12.51 12.96
CA ALA A 726 23.48 11.46 12.32
C ALA A 726 24.07 11.04 10.96
N ASP A 727 24.74 11.94 10.25
CA ASP A 727 25.47 11.66 9.01
C ASP A 727 26.62 10.64 9.19
N GLY A 728 26.99 10.32 10.44
CA GLY A 728 27.85 9.18 10.77
C GLY A 728 27.17 7.80 10.61
N GLY A 729 25.96 7.77 10.06
CA GLY A 729 25.19 6.55 9.75
C GLY A 729 24.41 5.98 10.93
N VAL A 730 23.71 4.87 10.70
CA VAL A 730 22.95 4.11 11.71
C VAL A 730 23.91 3.29 12.59
N THR A 731 24.72 3.99 13.37
CA THR A 731 25.76 3.40 14.22
C THR A 731 25.55 3.76 15.69
N ARG A 732 26.11 2.93 16.58
CA ARG A 732 26.09 3.20 18.02
C ARG A 732 26.84 4.49 18.35
N ALA A 733 27.98 4.72 17.71
CA ALA A 733 28.79 5.92 17.91
C ALA A 733 28.03 7.21 17.54
N ALA A 734 27.33 7.24 16.39
CA ALA A 734 26.50 8.37 16.01
C ALA A 734 25.35 8.60 17.01
N SER A 735 24.65 7.52 17.40
CA SER A 735 23.56 7.58 18.38
C SER A 735 24.02 8.09 19.75
N GLU A 736 25.19 7.66 20.23
CA GLU A 736 25.77 8.09 21.51
C GLU A 736 26.23 9.55 21.42
N ALA A 737 26.87 9.97 20.32
CA ALA A 737 27.26 11.37 20.11
C ALA A 737 26.07 12.34 20.09
N ILE A 738 24.92 11.91 19.56
CA ILE A 738 23.66 12.66 19.66
C ILE A 738 23.14 12.65 21.10
N THR A 739 23.18 11.48 21.75
CA THR A 739 22.72 11.31 23.14
C THR A 739 23.53 12.18 24.11
N ASP A 740 24.81 12.41 23.86
CA ASP A 740 25.64 13.28 24.71
C ASP A 740 25.20 14.74 24.68
N VAL A 741 24.64 15.20 23.56
CA VAL A 741 24.04 16.55 23.49
C VAL A 741 22.65 16.56 24.11
N VAL A 742 21.86 15.52 23.85
CA VAL A 742 20.49 15.38 24.33
C VAL A 742 20.43 15.26 25.86
N ASN A 743 21.25 14.38 26.43
CA ASN A 743 21.34 14.09 27.86
C ASN A 743 22.61 13.26 28.17
N SER A 744 23.76 13.92 28.31
CA SER A 744 25.06 13.28 28.60
C SER A 744 25.09 12.44 29.89
N GLY A 745 24.18 12.68 30.84
CA GLY A 745 24.10 11.94 32.09
C GLY A 745 23.23 10.67 32.05
N THR A 746 22.63 10.33 30.90
CA THR A 746 21.58 9.30 30.86
C THR A 746 22.10 7.86 30.93
N ASP A 747 21.37 6.99 31.64
CA ASP A 747 21.51 5.53 31.59
C ASP A 747 20.78 4.91 30.38
N SER A 748 19.95 5.68 29.69
CA SER A 748 19.11 5.23 28.58
C SER A 748 19.82 5.11 27.22
N ARG A 749 21.16 5.16 27.18
CA ARG A 749 21.95 5.14 25.92
C ARG A 749 21.67 3.91 25.07
N ALA A 750 21.67 2.74 25.71
CA ALA A 750 21.39 1.47 25.05
C ALA A 750 19.95 1.43 24.50
N LEU A 751 18.97 1.98 25.22
CA LEU A 751 17.57 2.01 24.78
C LEU A 751 17.39 2.89 23.54
N ARG A 752 18.03 4.07 23.49
CA ARG A 752 18.01 4.96 22.32
C ARG A 752 18.59 4.28 21.09
N TYR A 753 19.72 3.59 21.26
CA TYR A 753 20.33 2.82 20.18
C TYR A 753 19.45 1.63 19.73
N ASN A 754 18.82 0.93 20.66
CA ASN A 754 17.90 -0.16 20.32
C ASN A 754 16.67 0.35 19.54
N ASN A 755 16.14 1.52 19.89
CA ASN A 755 15.06 2.17 19.13
C ASN A 755 15.51 2.48 17.70
N LEU A 756 16.71 3.07 17.53
CA LEU A 756 17.31 3.37 16.24
C LEU A 756 17.42 2.10 15.36
N ILE A 757 17.96 1.02 15.91
CA ILE A 757 18.12 -0.25 15.19
C ILE A 757 16.77 -0.84 14.84
N ARG A 758 15.80 -0.85 15.76
CA ARG A 758 14.44 -1.32 15.49
C ARG A 758 13.82 -0.56 14.30
N PHE A 759 13.83 0.77 14.35
CA PHE A 759 13.18 1.61 13.34
C PHE A 759 13.81 1.46 11.96
N SER A 760 15.14 1.41 11.90
CA SER A 760 15.88 1.22 10.65
C SER A 760 15.71 -0.19 10.08
N HIS A 761 15.78 -1.24 10.91
CA HIS A 761 15.63 -2.63 10.47
C HIS A 761 14.22 -2.93 9.94
N GLU A 762 13.19 -2.36 10.58
CA GLU A 762 11.80 -2.45 10.11
C GLU A 762 11.51 -1.54 8.91
N LYS A 763 12.49 -0.74 8.46
CA LYS A 763 12.38 0.23 7.38
C LYS A 763 11.14 1.11 7.52
N ILE A 764 10.90 1.61 8.74
CA ILE A 764 9.67 2.36 9.05
C ILE A 764 9.50 3.56 8.10
N PHE A 765 10.60 4.20 7.68
CA PHE A 765 10.60 5.37 6.81
C PHE A 765 11.21 5.11 5.43
N GLY A 766 11.30 3.84 4.99
CA GLY A 766 11.98 3.47 3.73
C GLY A 766 11.34 4.00 2.44
N ASP A 767 10.14 4.59 2.54
CA ASP A 767 9.43 5.20 1.42
C ASP A 767 9.39 6.74 1.52
N VAL A 768 10.00 7.34 2.56
CA VAL A 768 9.95 8.80 2.79
C VAL A 768 10.90 9.55 1.87
N PHE A 769 12.04 8.97 1.45
CA PHE A 769 13.07 9.63 0.65
C PHE A 769 13.42 8.86 -0.63
#